data_AF-A0A2H5XSG0-F1
#
_entry.id   AF-A0A2H5XSG0-F1
#
_cell.length_a   1.000
_cell.length_b   1.000
_cell.length_c   1.000
_cell.angle_alpha   90.00
_cell.angle_beta   90.00
_cell.angle_gamma   90.00
#
_symmetry.space_group_name_H-M   'P 1'
#
loop_
_entity.id
_entity.type
_entity.pdbx_description
1 polymer ?
#
loop_
_entity_poly.entity_id
_entity_poly.type
_entity_poly.pdbx_seq_one_letter_code
_entity_poly.pdbx_strand_id
1 'polypeptide(L)'
;MTPTQKSLIYIGISLLSFQVSRLTLFFLYFKGKNVSFLPFVDGIRFDFFVISTFWSVPLAIVNLPIWKPKRTNLYKSVFLICSAFMYVSLIIMLALNASDIVFFGYSGKHISTEILSISEDLGFITHLITKQYLMHFGIFLLFSALLLVIWIKIARADVKFPDIHKQLINFILLSGTILIGMRGTLSRKPIHIVDAFTKGRDWGNLSLNGAFTIYRTLYSNLKNLRKIRALNLMQEKEAVEILGLKNQDYPFKKTNLCKDKKREKQNLNIIVFILESWNPEFIDSLSGREEKMGLTPNFDKIAGQGIVFERAYSAGTRSIFGIQAILTGVPVLPLLPPMGFGLDNIKFSGIGEILKRKGYKTIFIQSSHRRSYRLDSIAKSSGFDHVFGMEDIHEKIGVLLDYPDPKAPPFGWDYETLMFLKKQIDRFGEPFSAFVFTGTTHPDFPPLPKRFLKYPHSPKGLGGYLNTLFYSDWSIGEFMNSAESSSWFQRTIFIFTADHPAYVRENRFDKMFHIPFVIFAPRIFQPKRIKNIVVPHYDIIPTILDILCVESEYSSIGKSVFSKSEEDFAFVSDGEIIGIISPKGYLVHDTKHRISAEKFQGSEPSTEDNTFFDTLEKKLLALTQLEFTAIQKNRWAE
;
A
#
# COMPACT_ATOMS: atom_id res chain seq x y z
N MET A 1 -1.92 34.87 32.08
CA MET A 1 -1.39 34.15 30.89
C MET A 1 -2.04 34.70 29.64
N THR A 2 -1.37 34.74 28.50
CA THR A 2 -2.00 35.09 27.22
C THR A 2 -2.88 33.95 26.69
N PRO A 3 -3.84 34.20 25.77
CA PRO A 3 -4.59 33.13 25.11
C PRO A 3 -3.69 32.06 24.50
N THR A 4 -2.65 32.49 23.78
CA THR A 4 -1.69 31.61 23.13
C THR A 4 -0.87 30.78 24.12
N GLN A 5 -0.45 31.37 25.26
CA GLN A 5 0.22 30.60 26.32
C GLN A 5 -0.67 29.48 26.86
N LYS A 6 -1.97 29.74 27.08
CA LYS A 6 -2.90 28.70 27.52
C LYS A 6 -3.05 27.60 26.47
N SER A 7 -3.21 27.96 25.19
CA SER A 7 -3.29 27.01 24.08
C SER A 7 -2.05 26.11 23.96
N LEU A 8 -0.85 26.69 24.05
CA LEU A 8 0.40 25.93 24.00
C LEU A 8 0.53 24.96 25.18
N ILE A 9 0.08 25.35 26.37
CA ILE A 9 0.07 24.45 27.54
C ILE A 9 -0.91 23.29 27.32
N TYR A 10 -2.12 23.53 26.78
CA TYR A 10 -3.04 22.45 26.44
C TYR A 10 -2.47 21.47 25.42
N ILE A 11 -1.83 21.98 24.35
CA ILE A 11 -1.15 21.13 23.36
C ILE A 11 -0.04 20.33 24.03
N GLY A 12 0.80 20.96 24.85
CA GLY A 12 1.90 20.30 25.55
C GLY A 12 1.43 19.20 26.51
N ILE A 13 0.41 19.48 27.33
CA ILE A 13 -0.20 18.48 28.23
C ILE A 13 -0.75 17.31 27.43
N SER A 14 -1.43 17.55 26.30
CA SER A 14 -1.95 16.47 25.46
C SER A 14 -0.86 15.62 24.84
N LEU A 15 0.19 16.23 24.30
CA LEU A 15 1.33 15.49 23.77
C LEU A 15 1.97 14.62 24.86
N LEU A 16 2.15 15.15 26.08
CA LEU A 16 2.65 14.37 27.21
C LEU A 16 1.74 13.19 27.55
N SER A 17 0.41 13.39 27.56
CA SER A 17 -0.53 12.29 27.80
C SER A 17 -0.45 11.19 26.74
N PHE A 18 -0.28 11.54 25.46
CA PHE A 18 -0.05 10.56 24.39
C PHE A 18 1.29 9.81 24.56
N GLN A 19 2.34 10.51 25.01
CA GLN A 19 3.63 9.86 25.30
C GLN A 19 3.52 8.87 26.47
N VAL A 20 2.69 9.15 27.48
CA VAL A 20 2.39 8.17 28.54
C VAL A 20 1.74 6.93 27.96
N SER A 21 0.73 7.05 27.07
CA SER A 21 0.15 5.90 26.37
C SER A 21 1.20 5.10 25.59
N ARG A 22 2.12 5.78 24.89
CA ARG A 22 3.20 5.13 24.15
C ARG A 22 4.23 4.45 25.05
N LEU A 23 4.57 5.04 26.19
CA LEU A 23 5.43 4.41 27.20
C LEU A 23 4.77 3.16 27.76
N THR A 24 3.47 3.19 28.02
CA THR A 24 2.71 2.00 28.43
C THR A 24 2.79 0.91 27.36
N LEU A 25 2.56 1.24 26.08
CA LEU A 25 2.70 0.29 24.97
C LEU A 25 4.11 -0.30 24.92
N PHE A 26 5.15 0.52 25.09
CA PHE A 26 6.53 0.08 25.13
C PHE A 26 6.79 -0.93 26.24
N PHE A 27 6.44 -0.60 27.49
CA PHE A 27 6.73 -1.46 28.63
C PHE A 27 5.96 -2.78 28.59
N LEU A 28 4.77 -2.79 27.99
CA LEU A 28 3.95 -4.01 27.85
C LEU A 28 4.44 -4.93 26.73
N TYR A 29 4.83 -4.40 25.56
CA TYR A 29 5.02 -5.23 24.36
C TYR A 29 6.37 -5.09 23.65
N PHE A 30 7.18 -4.10 24.02
CA PHE A 30 8.48 -3.82 23.37
C PHE A 30 9.66 -3.86 24.33
N LYS A 31 9.43 -3.96 25.65
CA LYS A 31 10.49 -4.13 26.63
C LYS A 31 11.30 -5.40 26.32
N GLY A 32 12.61 -5.24 26.14
CA GLY A 32 13.53 -6.32 25.76
C GLY A 32 13.74 -6.49 24.25
N LYS A 33 12.95 -5.80 23.40
CA LYS A 33 13.25 -5.69 21.97
C LYS A 33 14.31 -4.62 21.73
N ASN A 34 15.13 -4.79 20.70
CA ASN A 34 16.16 -3.83 20.30
C ASN A 34 15.55 -2.64 19.53
N VAL A 35 14.72 -1.83 20.21
CA VAL A 35 14.04 -0.67 19.64
C VAL A 35 14.67 0.61 20.17
N SER A 36 15.09 1.50 19.26
CA SER A 36 15.67 2.80 19.63
C SER A 36 14.64 3.72 20.30
N PHE A 37 15.07 4.84 20.89
CA PHE A 37 14.17 5.87 21.44
C PHE A 37 13.49 6.72 20.36
N LEU A 38 14.00 6.71 19.13
CA LEU A 38 13.52 7.58 18.05
C LEU A 38 12.03 7.41 17.63
N PRO A 39 11.38 6.23 17.76
CA PRO A 39 9.93 6.10 17.53
C PRO A 39 9.09 6.98 18.45
N PHE A 40 9.55 7.32 19.66
CA PHE A 40 8.84 8.25 20.55
C PHE A 40 8.78 9.66 19.96
N VAL A 41 9.90 10.08 19.35
CA VAL A 41 10.02 11.38 18.67
C VAL A 41 9.19 11.40 17.39
N ASP A 42 9.27 10.34 16.58
CA ASP A 42 8.45 10.23 15.37
C ASP A 42 6.95 10.17 15.71
N GLY A 43 6.61 9.51 16.82
CA GLY A 43 5.27 9.41 17.37
C GLY A 43 4.61 10.75 17.70
N ILE A 44 5.40 11.76 18.14
CA ILE A 44 4.88 13.13 18.36
C ILE A 44 4.19 13.66 17.11
N ARG A 45 4.66 13.31 15.90
CA ARG A 45 4.05 13.78 14.65
C ARG A 45 2.65 13.21 14.45
N PHE A 46 2.42 11.95 14.82
CA PHE A 46 1.11 11.30 14.75
C PHE A 46 0.17 11.82 15.84
N ASP A 47 0.69 12.05 17.04
CA ASP A 47 -0.06 12.64 18.16
C ASP A 47 -0.51 14.06 17.82
N PHE A 48 0.43 14.88 17.34
CA PHE A 48 0.19 16.27 16.98
C PHE A 48 -0.76 16.40 15.78
N PHE A 49 -0.75 15.44 14.86
CA PHE A 49 -1.73 15.37 13.78
C PHE A 49 -3.16 15.26 14.31
N VAL A 50 -3.42 14.34 15.23
CA VAL A 50 -4.77 14.13 15.77
C VAL A 50 -5.21 15.35 16.56
N ILE A 51 -4.35 15.85 17.46
CA ILE A 51 -4.62 17.06 18.25
C ILE A 51 -4.94 18.24 17.33
N SER A 52 -4.10 18.52 16.34
CA SER A 52 -4.30 19.65 15.43
C SER A 52 -5.57 19.52 14.60
N THR A 53 -5.91 18.30 14.17
CA THR A 53 -7.12 18.03 13.38
C THR A 53 -8.38 18.37 14.16
N PHE A 54 -8.52 17.85 15.38
CA PHE A 54 -9.72 18.04 16.19
C PHE A 54 -9.76 19.39 16.90
N TRP A 55 -8.62 20.02 17.17
CA TRP A 55 -8.55 21.28 17.91
C TRP A 55 -8.32 22.53 17.05
N SER A 56 -8.18 22.38 15.74
CA SER A 56 -7.97 23.51 14.81
C SER A 56 -8.98 24.65 15.02
N VAL A 57 -10.28 24.32 15.05
CA VAL A 57 -11.37 25.29 15.24
C VAL A 57 -11.37 25.93 16.64
N PRO A 58 -11.41 25.19 17.76
CA PRO A 58 -11.40 25.82 19.08
C PRO A 58 -10.13 26.62 19.35
N LEU A 59 -8.96 26.17 18.87
CA LEU A 59 -7.71 26.92 19.00
C LEU A 59 -7.71 28.20 18.18
N ALA A 60 -8.28 28.19 16.97
CA ALA A 60 -8.42 29.39 16.16
C ALA A 60 -9.33 30.41 16.86
N ILE A 61 -10.52 29.99 17.34
CA ILE A 61 -11.49 30.88 18.00
C ILE A 61 -10.87 31.58 19.23
N VAL A 62 -10.23 30.82 20.12
CA VAL A 62 -9.66 31.39 21.35
C VAL A 62 -8.42 32.26 21.11
N ASN A 63 -7.78 32.16 19.93
CA ASN A 63 -6.62 32.98 19.57
C ASN A 63 -6.92 34.08 18.55
N LEU A 64 -8.19 34.29 18.15
CA LEU A 64 -8.54 35.38 17.23
C LEU A 64 -8.02 36.74 17.74
N PRO A 65 -7.46 37.60 16.87
CA PRO A 65 -6.94 38.91 17.24
C PRO A 65 -8.08 39.93 17.43
N ILE A 66 -9.07 39.59 18.24
CA ILE A 66 -10.25 40.44 18.53
C ILE A 66 -10.49 40.62 20.03
N TRP A 67 -9.70 39.93 20.85
CA TRP A 67 -9.87 39.87 22.29
C TRP A 67 -9.16 41.06 22.95
N LYS A 68 -9.89 41.76 23.82
CA LYS A 68 -9.45 42.98 24.51
C LYS A 68 -9.93 42.95 25.96
N PRO A 69 -9.34 43.73 26.88
CA PRO A 69 -9.79 43.78 28.29
C PRO A 69 -11.28 44.05 28.46
N LYS A 70 -11.90 44.88 27.59
CA LYS A 70 -13.35 45.14 27.59
C LYS A 70 -14.21 43.90 27.28
N ARG A 71 -13.65 42.88 26.63
CA ARG A 71 -14.33 41.62 26.24
C ARG A 71 -13.91 40.43 27.13
N THR A 72 -13.30 40.68 28.29
CA THR A 72 -12.74 39.61 29.14
C THR A 72 -13.79 38.57 29.55
N ASN A 73 -15.00 38.99 29.92
CA ASN A 73 -16.05 38.04 30.33
C ASN A 73 -16.52 37.15 29.17
N LEU A 74 -16.74 37.75 27.99
CA LEU A 74 -17.07 36.99 26.79
C LEU A 74 -15.95 36.01 26.42
N TYR A 75 -14.69 36.46 26.44
CA TYR A 75 -13.54 35.59 26.21
C TYR A 75 -13.50 34.45 27.22
N LYS A 76 -13.70 34.71 28.51
CA LYS A 76 -13.69 33.67 29.55
C LYS A 76 -14.77 32.62 29.28
N SER A 77 -15.99 33.01 28.88
CA SER A 77 -17.06 32.09 28.49
C SER A 77 -16.73 31.27 27.24
N VAL A 78 -16.27 31.92 26.17
CA VAL A 78 -15.88 31.25 24.92
C VAL A 78 -14.71 30.30 25.16
N PHE A 79 -13.69 30.74 25.89
CA PHE A 79 -12.54 29.93 26.26
C PHE A 79 -12.97 28.72 27.08
N LEU A 80 -13.90 28.87 28.04
CA LEU A 80 -14.39 27.75 28.83
C LEU A 80 -15.08 26.69 27.96
N ILE A 81 -15.91 27.10 27.01
CA ILE A 81 -16.58 26.18 26.06
C ILE A 81 -15.56 25.46 25.18
N CYS A 82 -14.66 26.21 24.53
CA CYS A 82 -13.60 25.62 23.70
C CYS A 82 -12.68 24.70 24.52
N SER A 83 -12.35 25.10 25.75
CA SER A 83 -11.55 24.32 26.70
C SER A 83 -12.25 23.03 27.12
N ALA A 84 -13.57 23.07 27.39
CA ALA A 84 -14.35 21.89 27.71
C ALA A 84 -14.39 20.92 26.52
N PHE A 85 -14.61 21.42 25.31
CA PHE A 85 -14.53 20.61 24.09
C PHE A 85 -13.16 19.97 23.90
N MET A 86 -12.07 20.73 24.07
CA MET A 86 -10.70 20.21 23.96
C MET A 86 -10.43 19.13 25.03
N TYR A 87 -10.90 19.33 26.27
CA TYR A 87 -10.79 18.32 27.32
C TYR A 87 -11.55 17.04 26.96
N VAL A 88 -12.83 17.15 26.60
CA VAL A 88 -13.66 15.97 26.26
C VAL A 88 -13.07 15.22 25.07
N SER A 89 -12.65 15.93 24.02
CA SER A 89 -12.01 15.30 22.86
C SER A 89 -10.69 14.63 23.22
N LEU A 90 -9.86 15.20 24.10
CA LEU A 90 -8.65 14.54 24.61
C LEU A 90 -8.97 13.26 25.36
N ILE A 91 -9.95 13.28 26.26
CA ILE A 91 -10.34 12.09 27.02
C ILE A 91 -10.83 10.99 26.06
N ILE A 92 -11.59 11.33 25.02
CA ILE A 92 -12.00 10.37 23.99
C ILE A 92 -10.77 9.78 23.27
N MET A 93 -9.83 10.61 22.84
CA MET A 93 -8.60 10.12 22.17
C MET A 93 -7.76 9.23 23.08
N LEU A 94 -7.62 9.57 24.36
CA LEU A 94 -6.89 8.76 25.32
C LEU A 94 -7.61 7.44 25.64
N ALA A 95 -8.94 7.44 25.68
CA ALA A 95 -9.73 6.22 25.79
C ALA A 95 -9.51 5.30 24.58
N LEU A 96 -9.54 5.86 23.36
CA LEU A 96 -9.23 5.12 22.13
C LEU A 96 -7.80 4.53 22.18
N ASN A 97 -6.81 5.30 22.64
CA ASN A 97 -5.45 4.81 22.80
C ASN A 97 -5.35 3.69 23.86
N ALA A 98 -6.07 3.79 24.98
CA ALA A 98 -6.11 2.74 25.99
C ALA A 98 -6.76 1.46 25.44
N SER A 99 -7.90 1.56 24.75
CA SER A 99 -8.54 0.41 24.08
C SER A 99 -7.61 -0.21 23.03
N ASP A 100 -6.90 0.61 22.28
CA ASP A 100 -5.94 0.18 21.27
C ASP A 100 -4.73 -0.56 21.87
N ILE A 101 -4.18 -0.12 23.00
CA ILE A 101 -3.09 -0.83 23.71
C ILE A 101 -3.56 -2.22 24.18
N VAL A 102 -4.81 -2.33 24.65
CA VAL A 102 -5.39 -3.63 25.02
C VAL A 102 -5.54 -4.51 23.79
N PHE A 103 -6.13 -3.99 22.72
CA PHE A 103 -6.29 -4.72 21.46
C PHE A 103 -4.95 -5.17 20.86
N PHE A 104 -3.91 -4.34 20.96
CA PHE A 104 -2.57 -4.64 20.49
C PHE A 104 -2.00 -5.91 21.14
N GLY A 105 -2.32 -6.17 22.41
CA GLY A 105 -1.89 -7.39 23.11
C GLY A 105 -2.48 -8.67 22.52
N TYR A 106 -3.65 -8.59 21.87
CA TYR A 106 -4.29 -9.72 21.22
C TYR A 106 -3.92 -9.88 19.75
N SER A 107 -3.79 -8.76 19.02
CA SER A 107 -3.64 -8.76 17.56
C SER A 107 -2.22 -8.46 17.09
N GLY A 108 -1.37 -7.85 17.92
CA GLY A 108 -0.04 -7.36 17.52
C GLY A 108 -0.07 -6.21 16.50
N LYS A 109 -1.20 -5.52 16.35
CA LYS A 109 -1.36 -4.31 15.52
C LYS A 109 -2.32 -3.32 16.17
N HIS A 110 -2.25 -2.05 15.77
CA HIS A 110 -3.26 -1.06 16.18
C HIS A 110 -4.64 -1.36 15.58
N ILE A 111 -5.69 -0.90 16.24
CA ILE A 111 -7.06 -0.97 15.73
C ILE A 111 -7.14 -0.18 14.42
N SER A 112 -7.67 -0.81 13.37
CA SER A 112 -8.00 -0.15 12.10
C SER A 112 -9.43 -0.45 11.70
N THR A 113 -9.66 -1.46 10.87
CA THR A 113 -10.98 -1.81 10.33
C THR A 113 -11.85 -2.54 11.35
N GLU A 114 -11.25 -3.09 12.41
CA GLU A 114 -11.94 -3.84 13.46
C GLU A 114 -12.84 -2.96 14.33
N ILE A 115 -12.57 -1.65 14.42
CA ILE A 115 -13.44 -0.70 15.14
C ILE A 115 -14.88 -0.73 14.61
N LEU A 116 -15.05 -1.17 13.36
CA LEU A 116 -16.33 -1.23 12.68
C LEU A 116 -17.21 -2.38 13.15
N SER A 117 -16.64 -3.49 13.62
CA SER A 117 -17.40 -4.61 14.19
C SER A 117 -17.59 -4.46 15.69
N ILE A 118 -16.61 -3.87 16.39
CA ILE A 118 -16.63 -3.69 17.86
C ILE A 118 -17.82 -2.84 18.34
N SER A 119 -18.32 -1.88 17.54
CA SER A 119 -19.43 -1.01 17.95
C SER A 119 -20.77 -1.72 18.18
N GLU A 120 -20.93 -2.96 17.72
CA GLU A 120 -22.19 -3.71 17.77
C GLU A 120 -22.33 -4.56 19.03
N ASP A 121 -21.25 -4.71 19.81
CA ASP A 121 -21.23 -5.54 21.01
C ASP A 121 -20.94 -4.72 22.28
N LEU A 122 -21.83 -3.76 22.55
CA LEU A 122 -21.81 -2.97 23.80
C LEU A 122 -21.86 -3.89 25.04
N GLY A 123 -22.53 -5.05 24.95
CA GLY A 123 -22.57 -6.07 26.00
C GLY A 123 -21.19 -6.68 26.26
N PHE A 124 -20.47 -7.08 25.22
CA PHE A 124 -19.10 -7.56 25.34
C PHE A 124 -18.13 -6.49 25.84
N ILE A 125 -18.20 -5.25 25.34
CA ILE A 125 -17.33 -4.15 25.81
C ILE A 125 -17.56 -3.90 27.31
N THR A 126 -18.83 -3.83 27.74
CA THR A 126 -19.16 -3.62 29.16
C THR A 126 -18.72 -4.80 30.02
N HIS A 127 -18.89 -6.04 29.54
CA HIS A 127 -18.36 -7.22 30.21
C HIS A 127 -16.83 -7.19 30.34
N LEU A 128 -16.12 -6.88 29.26
CA LEU A 128 -14.67 -6.80 29.21
C LEU A 128 -14.13 -5.76 30.20
N ILE A 129 -14.74 -4.56 30.22
CA ILE A 129 -14.38 -3.49 31.17
C ILE A 129 -14.66 -3.94 32.61
N THR A 130 -15.86 -4.46 32.90
CA THR A 130 -16.29 -4.75 34.28
C THR A 130 -15.65 -5.99 34.88
N LYS A 131 -15.27 -6.98 34.07
CA LYS A 131 -14.71 -8.26 34.54
C LYS A 131 -13.19 -8.36 34.38
N GLN A 132 -12.63 -7.82 33.30
CA GLN A 132 -11.21 -8.02 32.98
C GLN A 132 -10.36 -6.77 33.19
N TYR A 133 -10.92 -5.58 32.95
CA TYR A 133 -10.15 -4.32 32.96
C TYR A 133 -10.63 -3.28 33.98
N LEU A 134 -11.38 -3.69 35.02
CA LEU A 134 -12.01 -2.76 35.98
C LEU A 134 -10.98 -1.85 36.68
N MET A 135 -9.84 -2.43 37.10
CA MET A 135 -8.75 -1.66 37.71
C MET A 135 -8.14 -0.65 36.73
N HIS A 136 -7.88 -1.04 35.48
CA HIS A 136 -7.33 -0.16 34.45
C HIS A 136 -8.30 0.99 34.13
N PHE A 137 -9.60 0.69 34.08
CA PHE A 137 -10.65 1.69 33.92
C PHE A 137 -10.68 2.66 35.10
N GLY A 138 -10.57 2.17 36.33
CA GLY A 138 -10.45 3.01 37.53
C GLY A 138 -9.24 3.94 37.50
N ILE A 139 -8.07 3.44 37.08
CA ILE A 139 -6.85 4.25 36.89
C ILE A 139 -7.06 5.32 35.80
N PHE A 140 -7.72 4.97 34.70
CA PHE A 140 -8.04 5.92 33.63
C PHE A 140 -8.99 7.03 34.12
N LEU A 141 -10.01 6.71 34.91
CA LEU A 141 -10.91 7.72 35.50
C LEU A 141 -10.18 8.62 36.49
N LEU A 142 -9.31 8.05 37.34
CA LEU A 142 -8.50 8.83 38.27
C LEU A 142 -7.56 9.78 37.52
N PHE A 143 -6.85 9.28 36.50
CA PHE A 143 -6.00 10.10 35.64
C PHE A 143 -6.80 11.23 34.96
N SER A 144 -7.98 10.92 34.43
CA SER A 144 -8.87 11.90 33.82
C SER A 144 -9.31 12.96 34.82
N ALA A 145 -9.70 12.58 36.04
CA ALA A 145 -10.09 13.50 37.10
C ALA A 145 -8.92 14.42 37.55
N LEU A 146 -7.71 13.87 37.71
CA LEU A 146 -6.52 14.66 38.03
C LEU A 146 -6.18 15.64 36.89
N LEU A 147 -6.28 15.18 35.64
CA LEU A 147 -6.11 16.01 34.47
C LEU A 147 -7.14 17.13 34.41
N LEU A 148 -8.40 16.85 34.76
CA LEU A 148 -9.47 17.85 34.84
C LEU A 148 -9.16 18.96 35.86
N VAL A 149 -8.59 18.62 37.02
CA VAL A 149 -8.19 19.61 38.02
C VAL A 149 -7.15 20.58 37.43
N ILE A 150 -6.14 20.06 36.75
CA ILE A 150 -5.12 20.87 36.07
C ILE A 150 -5.77 21.69 34.94
N TRP A 151 -6.66 21.07 34.17
CA TRP A 151 -7.36 21.69 33.05
C TRP A 151 -8.21 22.90 33.47
N ILE A 152 -8.99 22.75 34.55
CA ILE A 152 -9.83 23.80 35.13
C ILE A 152 -8.96 24.92 35.71
N LYS A 153 -7.84 24.59 36.38
CA LYS A 153 -6.90 25.61 36.88
C LYS A 153 -6.39 26.50 35.75
N ILE A 154 -6.02 25.92 34.60
CA ILE A 154 -5.58 26.69 33.43
C ILE A 154 -6.75 27.48 32.81
N ALA A 155 -7.94 26.87 32.73
CA ALA A 155 -9.12 27.52 32.17
C ALA A 155 -9.51 28.78 32.95
N ARG A 156 -9.51 28.67 34.28
CA ARG A 156 -9.88 29.75 35.21
C ARG A 156 -8.76 30.77 35.47
N ALA A 157 -7.51 30.45 35.17
CA ALA A 157 -6.39 31.38 35.34
C ALA A 157 -6.64 32.71 34.61
N ASP A 158 -6.17 33.83 35.17
CA ASP A 158 -6.41 35.13 34.56
C ASP A 158 -5.75 35.28 33.19
N VAL A 159 -6.52 35.87 32.27
CA VAL A 159 -6.09 36.14 30.91
C VAL A 159 -5.52 37.56 30.82
N LYS A 160 -4.33 37.67 30.19
CA LYS A 160 -3.70 38.95 29.85
C LYS A 160 -3.71 39.07 28.33
N PHE A 161 -4.38 40.08 27.79
CA PHE A 161 -4.43 40.31 26.35
C PHE A 161 -3.22 41.15 25.91
N PRO A 162 -2.36 40.65 25.01
CA PRO A 162 -1.33 41.46 24.37
C PRO A 162 -1.95 42.56 23.49
N ASP A 163 -1.12 43.45 22.96
CA ASP A 163 -1.54 44.36 21.89
C ASP A 163 -1.98 43.58 20.64
N ILE A 164 -2.72 44.27 19.76
CA ILE A 164 -3.34 43.68 18.57
C ILE A 164 -2.33 43.08 17.60
N HIS A 165 -1.14 43.69 17.46
CA HIS A 165 -0.10 43.21 16.56
C HIS A 165 0.49 41.91 17.07
N LYS A 166 0.79 41.82 18.37
CA LYS A 166 1.25 40.55 18.98
C LYS A 166 0.19 39.46 18.93
N GLN A 167 -1.09 39.80 19.12
CA GLN A 167 -2.17 38.82 18.96
C GLN A 167 -2.23 38.29 17.51
N LEU A 168 -2.12 39.18 16.52
CA LEU A 168 -2.12 38.80 15.10
C LEU A 168 -0.92 37.90 14.76
N ILE A 169 0.28 38.26 15.21
CA ILE A 169 1.49 37.44 15.02
C ILE A 169 1.31 36.05 15.65
N ASN A 170 0.87 36.00 16.90
CA ASN A 170 0.64 34.73 17.60
C ASN A 170 -0.43 33.87 16.91
N PHE A 171 -1.50 34.50 16.42
CA PHE A 171 -2.55 33.81 15.67
C PHE A 171 -1.99 33.19 14.39
N ILE A 172 -1.25 33.96 13.59
CA ILE A 172 -0.63 33.47 12.34
C ILE A 172 0.34 32.31 12.63
N LEU A 173 1.22 32.46 13.63
CA LEU A 173 2.18 31.42 14.00
C LEU A 173 1.49 30.14 14.50
N LEU A 174 0.48 30.28 15.36
CA LEU A 174 -0.28 29.14 15.87
C LEU A 174 -1.06 28.45 14.75
N SER A 175 -1.76 29.21 13.89
CA SER A 175 -2.48 28.67 12.74
C SER A 175 -1.55 27.94 11.78
N GLY A 176 -0.38 28.52 11.46
CA GLY A 176 0.64 27.85 10.65
C GLY A 176 1.12 26.53 11.29
N THR A 177 1.34 26.54 12.60
CA THR A 177 1.75 25.35 13.36
C THR A 177 0.67 24.26 13.36
N ILE A 178 -0.59 24.62 13.54
CA ILE A 178 -1.74 23.70 13.45
C ILE A 178 -1.87 23.13 12.03
N LEU A 179 -1.69 23.94 10.98
CA LEU A 179 -1.73 23.46 9.60
C LEU A 179 -0.61 22.46 9.31
N ILE A 180 0.61 22.71 9.82
CA ILE A 180 1.71 21.74 9.76
C ILE A 180 1.35 20.47 10.51
N GLY A 181 0.75 20.58 11.70
CA GLY A 181 0.25 19.44 12.48
C GLY A 181 -0.78 18.62 11.72
N MET A 182 -1.82 19.26 11.17
CA MET A 182 -2.86 18.63 10.35
C MET A 182 -2.33 17.98 9.08
N ARG A 183 -1.14 18.37 8.59
CA ARG A 183 -0.46 17.64 7.50
C ARG A 183 0.41 16.50 8.02
N GLY A 184 1.12 16.71 9.14
CA GLY A 184 2.09 15.79 9.75
C GLY A 184 3.38 15.57 8.93
N THR A 185 3.50 16.22 7.78
CA THR A 185 4.65 16.13 6.86
C THR A 185 4.68 17.35 5.93
N LEU A 186 5.89 17.76 5.54
CA LEU A 186 6.13 18.80 4.53
C LEU A 186 6.10 18.25 3.09
N SER A 187 6.00 16.93 2.95
CA SER A 187 5.87 16.28 1.64
C SER A 187 4.52 16.57 0.98
N ARG A 188 4.40 16.22 -0.32
CA ARG A 188 3.21 16.51 -1.15
C ARG A 188 1.90 15.95 -0.60
N LYS A 189 1.91 14.77 0.03
CA LYS A 189 0.71 14.13 0.59
C LYS A 189 0.75 14.12 2.13
N PRO A 190 -0.37 14.37 2.84
CA PRO A 190 -0.44 14.26 4.29
C PRO A 190 0.03 12.90 4.82
N ILE A 191 0.47 12.89 6.09
CA ILE A 191 0.98 11.69 6.77
C ILE A 191 -0.10 10.62 6.86
N HIS A 192 0.25 9.36 6.63
CA HIS A 192 -0.67 8.23 6.71
C HIS A 192 -0.05 7.07 7.52
N ILE A 193 -0.84 6.04 7.78
CA ILE A 193 -0.44 4.86 8.56
C ILE A 193 0.85 4.23 8.01
N VAL A 194 0.95 4.06 6.68
CA VAL A 194 2.16 3.54 6.00
C VAL A 194 3.46 4.27 6.35
N ASP A 195 3.40 5.58 6.63
CA ASP A 195 4.60 6.39 6.86
C ASP A 195 5.31 5.97 8.16
N ALA A 196 4.59 5.42 9.13
CA ALA A 196 5.15 4.92 10.38
C ALA A 196 6.05 3.69 10.15
N PHE A 197 5.74 2.88 9.14
CA PHE A 197 6.40 1.60 8.88
C PHE A 197 7.65 1.70 7.99
N THR A 198 8.02 2.91 7.56
CA THR A 198 9.16 3.14 6.66
C THR A 198 10.54 2.79 7.24
N LYS A 199 10.62 2.54 8.56
CA LYS A 199 11.84 2.16 9.29
C LYS A 199 11.73 0.78 9.96
N GLY A 200 10.70 0.00 9.60
CA GLY A 200 10.44 -1.32 10.17
C GLY A 200 9.19 -1.38 11.05
N ARG A 201 8.76 -2.61 11.33
CA ARG A 201 7.47 -2.89 11.96
C ARG A 201 7.40 -2.45 13.42
N ASP A 202 8.41 -2.78 14.23
CA ASP A 202 8.45 -2.37 15.63
C ASP A 202 8.54 -0.84 15.77
N TRP A 203 9.28 -0.17 14.86
CA TRP A 203 9.31 1.30 14.80
C TRP A 203 7.93 1.89 14.54
N GLY A 204 7.22 1.36 13.53
CA GLY A 204 5.91 1.87 13.14
C GLY A 204 4.85 1.66 14.23
N ASN A 205 4.79 0.45 14.79
CA ASN A 205 3.87 0.15 15.88
C ASN A 205 4.15 0.99 17.14
N LEU A 206 5.41 1.33 17.42
CA LEU A 206 5.69 2.19 18.57
C LEU A 206 5.41 3.68 18.28
N SER A 207 5.53 4.10 17.01
CA SER A 207 5.27 5.50 16.61
C SER A 207 3.78 5.82 16.56
N LEU A 208 2.95 4.89 16.10
CA LEU A 208 1.50 5.07 15.94
C LEU A 208 0.77 5.17 17.28
N ASN A 209 -0.47 5.65 17.21
CA ASN A 209 -1.43 5.66 18.31
C ASN A 209 -2.82 5.29 17.77
N GLY A 210 -3.65 4.66 18.61
CA GLY A 210 -4.98 4.20 18.24
C GLY A 210 -5.91 5.29 17.73
N ALA A 211 -5.88 6.48 18.34
CA ALA A 211 -6.71 7.61 17.90
C ALA A 211 -6.40 8.01 16.44
N PHE A 212 -5.12 8.00 16.04
CA PHE A 212 -4.68 8.28 14.67
C PHE A 212 -5.11 7.17 13.70
N THR A 213 -4.85 5.90 14.03
CA THR A 213 -5.14 4.78 13.12
C THR A 213 -6.64 4.61 12.91
N ILE A 214 -7.44 4.74 13.96
CA ILE A 214 -8.90 4.72 13.89
C ILE A 214 -9.41 5.89 13.06
N TYR A 215 -8.95 7.12 13.34
CA TYR A 215 -9.35 8.30 12.55
C TYR A 215 -9.04 8.11 11.05
N ARG A 216 -7.81 7.68 10.72
CA ARG A 216 -7.40 7.47 9.32
C ARG A 216 -8.20 6.37 8.66
N THR A 217 -8.45 5.27 9.37
CA THR A 217 -9.21 4.14 8.83
C THR A 217 -10.66 4.52 8.57
N LEU A 218 -11.31 5.20 9.52
CA LEU A 218 -12.65 5.72 9.33
C LEU A 218 -12.68 6.68 8.14
N TYR A 219 -11.83 7.71 8.14
CA TYR A 219 -11.77 8.70 7.06
C TYR A 219 -11.62 8.06 5.66
N SER A 220 -10.74 7.06 5.52
CA SER A 220 -10.53 6.36 4.25
C SER A 220 -11.68 5.44 3.85
N ASN A 221 -12.46 4.91 4.81
CA ASN A 221 -13.45 3.86 4.55
C ASN A 221 -14.91 4.27 4.83
N LEU A 222 -15.19 5.52 5.21
CA LEU A 222 -16.52 6.04 5.58
C LEU A 222 -17.65 5.59 4.65
N LYS A 223 -17.39 5.50 3.33
CA LYS A 223 -18.38 5.09 2.32
C LYS A 223 -18.64 3.58 2.26
N ASN A 224 -17.67 2.76 2.65
CA ASN A 224 -17.71 1.30 2.56
C ASN A 224 -18.13 0.63 3.88
N LEU A 225 -18.24 1.40 4.98
CA LEU A 225 -18.46 0.88 6.34
C LEU A 225 -19.68 -0.04 6.46
N ARG A 226 -20.83 0.37 5.91
CA ARG A 226 -22.06 -0.44 5.95
C ARG A 226 -21.97 -1.70 5.09
N LYS A 227 -21.18 -1.65 4.02
CA LYS A 227 -21.04 -2.75 3.06
C LYS A 227 -20.13 -3.84 3.59
N ILE A 228 -19.02 -3.47 4.26
CA ILE A 228 -18.12 -4.43 4.92
C ILE A 228 -18.89 -5.27 5.94
N ARG A 229 -19.78 -4.63 6.71
CA ARG A 229 -20.64 -5.29 7.69
C ARG A 229 -21.68 -6.23 7.08
N ALA A 230 -22.02 -6.03 5.82
CA ALA A 230 -23.02 -6.82 5.10
C ALA A 230 -22.40 -7.91 4.21
N LEU A 231 -21.09 -8.15 4.32
CA LEU A 231 -20.40 -9.24 3.63
C LEU A 231 -20.92 -10.57 4.17
N ASN A 232 -21.37 -11.45 3.27
CA ASN A 232 -21.82 -12.78 3.62
C ASN A 232 -20.66 -13.76 3.47
N LEU A 233 -19.84 -13.89 4.51
CA LEU A 233 -18.69 -14.78 4.49
C LEU A 233 -19.02 -16.13 5.12
N MET A 234 -18.48 -17.21 4.54
CA MET A 234 -18.61 -18.55 5.10
C MET A 234 -17.84 -18.71 6.42
N GLN A 235 -18.02 -19.84 7.11
CA GLN A 235 -17.29 -20.09 8.36
C GLN A 235 -15.80 -20.33 8.08
N GLU A 236 -14.92 -19.81 8.95
CA GLU A 236 -13.46 -19.95 8.82
C GLU A 236 -13.04 -21.43 8.77
N LYS A 237 -13.66 -22.30 9.58
CA LYS A 237 -13.37 -23.75 9.60
C LYS A 237 -13.68 -24.43 8.27
N GLU A 238 -14.86 -24.13 7.71
CA GLU A 238 -15.28 -24.65 6.40
C GLU A 238 -14.30 -24.20 5.31
N ALA A 239 -13.86 -22.93 5.35
CA ALA A 239 -12.89 -22.41 4.40
C ALA A 239 -11.52 -23.11 4.47
N VAL A 240 -11.02 -23.42 5.68
CA VAL A 240 -9.79 -24.19 5.88
C VAL A 240 -9.90 -25.59 5.26
N GLU A 241 -11.04 -26.26 5.47
CA GLU A 241 -11.30 -27.60 4.94
C GLU A 241 -11.35 -27.59 3.41
N ILE A 242 -12.07 -26.63 2.80
CA ILE A 242 -12.17 -26.48 1.33
C ILE A 242 -10.79 -26.25 0.69
N LEU A 243 -9.93 -25.43 1.31
CA LEU A 243 -8.59 -25.13 0.79
C LEU A 243 -7.53 -26.17 1.18
N GLY A 244 -7.84 -27.11 2.09
CA GLY A 244 -6.91 -28.12 2.57
C GLY A 244 -5.69 -27.55 3.28
N LEU A 245 -5.83 -26.43 4.00
CA LEU A 245 -4.71 -25.75 4.65
C LEU A 245 -4.31 -26.46 5.95
N LYS A 246 -3.00 -26.75 6.09
CA LYS A 246 -2.44 -27.41 7.27
C LYS A 246 -2.25 -26.46 8.45
N ASN A 247 -1.89 -25.21 8.19
CA ASN A 247 -1.67 -24.19 9.22
C ASN A 247 -2.88 -23.25 9.27
N GLN A 248 -3.66 -23.32 10.35
CA GLN A 248 -4.86 -22.48 10.53
C GLN A 248 -4.52 -21.09 11.10
N ASP A 249 -3.44 -20.97 11.86
CA ASP A 249 -3.05 -19.71 12.49
C ASP A 249 -2.42 -18.75 11.49
N TYR A 250 -1.67 -19.26 10.51
CA TYR A 250 -1.09 -18.48 9.44
C TYR A 250 -1.34 -19.15 8.07
N PRO A 251 -2.57 -19.07 7.54
CA PRO A 251 -3.01 -19.85 6.37
C PRO A 251 -2.21 -19.59 5.08
N PHE A 252 -1.61 -18.41 4.97
CA PHE A 252 -0.85 -18.00 3.78
C PHE A 252 0.66 -18.03 3.99
N LYS A 253 1.14 -18.42 5.18
CA LYS A 253 2.56 -18.61 5.45
C LYS A 253 3.06 -19.83 4.68
N LYS A 254 4.13 -19.62 3.93
CA LYS A 254 4.79 -20.63 3.09
C LYS A 254 6.31 -20.54 3.30
N THR A 255 6.99 -21.63 2.99
CA THR A 255 8.45 -21.71 3.02
C THR A 255 8.95 -22.01 1.62
N ASN A 256 9.85 -21.18 1.11
CA ASN A 256 10.60 -21.51 -0.09
C ASN A 256 11.87 -22.26 0.30
N LEU A 257 12.13 -23.37 -0.38
CA LEU A 257 13.35 -24.17 -0.21
C LEU A 257 14.12 -24.17 -1.52
N CYS A 258 15.44 -23.94 -1.46
CA CYS A 258 16.27 -23.98 -2.66
C CYS A 258 16.45 -25.44 -3.10
N LYS A 259 15.85 -25.78 -4.24
CA LYS A 259 15.96 -27.13 -4.83
C LYS A 259 17.28 -27.32 -5.61
N ASP A 260 17.89 -26.23 -6.07
CA ASP A 260 19.10 -26.25 -6.89
C ASP A 260 20.24 -25.45 -6.23
N LYS A 261 20.97 -26.10 -5.33
CA LYS A 261 22.11 -25.50 -4.61
C LYS A 261 23.24 -25.00 -5.52
N LYS A 262 23.29 -25.41 -6.80
CA LYS A 262 24.24 -24.83 -7.76
C LYS A 262 23.83 -23.43 -8.17
N ARG A 263 22.52 -23.16 -8.27
CA ARG A 263 21.96 -21.84 -8.59
C ARG A 263 22.15 -20.82 -7.46
N GLU A 264 22.07 -21.27 -6.21
CA GLU A 264 22.36 -20.43 -5.04
C GLU A 264 23.76 -19.79 -5.12
N LYS A 265 24.75 -20.52 -5.68
CA LYS A 265 26.14 -20.03 -5.83
C LYS A 265 26.34 -19.05 -6.99
N GLN A 266 25.33 -18.80 -7.83
CA GLN A 266 25.48 -17.96 -9.02
C GLN A 266 25.33 -16.46 -8.75
N ASN A 267 24.93 -16.06 -7.53
CA ASN A 267 24.70 -14.66 -7.14
C ASN A 267 23.89 -13.89 -8.20
N LEU A 268 22.76 -14.47 -8.59
CA LEU A 268 21.89 -13.91 -9.62
C LEU A 268 21.30 -12.58 -9.17
N ASN A 269 21.14 -11.64 -10.09
CA ASN A 269 20.42 -10.39 -9.87
C ASN A 269 18.99 -10.50 -10.38
N ILE A 270 18.13 -9.58 -9.95
CA ILE A 270 16.79 -9.47 -10.50
C ILE A 270 16.39 -8.03 -10.77
N ILE A 271 15.75 -7.81 -11.92
CA ILE A 271 15.06 -6.57 -12.28
C ILE A 271 13.61 -6.88 -12.63
N VAL A 272 12.68 -6.25 -11.92
CA VAL A 272 11.24 -6.34 -12.19
C VAL A 272 10.77 -5.02 -12.79
N PHE A 273 10.30 -5.08 -14.03
CA PHE A 273 9.64 -3.99 -14.73
C PHE A 273 8.15 -4.09 -14.49
N ILE A 274 7.62 -3.12 -13.76
CA ILE A 274 6.19 -2.88 -13.57
C ILE A 274 5.80 -1.87 -14.65
N LEU A 275 5.13 -2.36 -15.69
CA LEU A 275 4.77 -1.63 -16.90
C LEU A 275 3.42 -0.95 -16.70
N GLU A 276 3.36 0.37 -16.77
CA GLU A 276 2.16 1.16 -16.49
C GLU A 276 1.10 0.92 -17.57
N SER A 277 -0.04 0.34 -17.22
CA SER A 277 -1.19 0.24 -18.11
C SER A 277 -0.95 -0.57 -19.41
N TRP A 278 0.11 -1.39 -19.51
CA TRP A 278 0.40 -2.19 -20.72
C TRP A 278 -0.63 -3.32 -20.91
N ASN A 279 -1.30 -3.32 -22.06
CA ASN A 279 -2.29 -4.32 -22.42
C ASN A 279 -1.77 -5.27 -23.54
N PRO A 280 -1.83 -6.61 -23.34
CA PRO A 280 -1.43 -7.61 -24.34
C PRO A 280 -2.07 -7.45 -25.73
N GLU A 281 -3.26 -6.85 -25.81
CA GLU A 281 -3.96 -6.58 -27.09
C GLU A 281 -3.11 -5.72 -28.04
N PHE A 282 -2.22 -4.88 -27.51
CA PHE A 282 -1.36 -3.99 -28.29
C PHE A 282 0.10 -4.48 -28.40
N ILE A 283 0.38 -5.69 -27.93
CA ILE A 283 1.70 -6.34 -28.00
C ILE A 283 1.67 -7.41 -29.08
N ASP A 284 2.46 -7.28 -30.15
CA ASP A 284 2.27 -8.12 -31.35
C ASP A 284 2.59 -9.59 -31.11
N SER A 285 3.51 -9.90 -30.19
CA SER A 285 3.81 -11.26 -29.74
C SER A 285 2.77 -11.87 -28.79
N LEU A 286 1.83 -11.11 -28.23
CA LEU A 286 0.83 -11.58 -27.26
C LEU A 286 -0.61 -11.42 -27.74
N SER A 287 -0.86 -10.45 -28.65
CA SER A 287 -2.19 -10.04 -29.09
C SER A 287 -2.96 -11.13 -29.86
N GLY A 288 -2.26 -12.11 -30.43
CA GLY A 288 -2.92 -13.13 -31.28
C GLY A 288 -3.41 -12.59 -32.62
N ARG A 289 -3.09 -11.33 -32.97
CA ARG A 289 -3.55 -10.71 -34.21
C ARG A 289 -2.70 -11.14 -35.40
N GLU A 290 -3.38 -11.29 -36.54
CA GLU A 290 -2.74 -11.50 -37.84
C GLU A 290 -1.97 -10.25 -38.28
N GLU A 291 -2.64 -9.10 -38.31
CA GLU A 291 -2.00 -7.82 -38.63
C GLU A 291 -1.24 -7.27 -37.41
N LYS A 292 0.06 -7.03 -37.61
CA LYS A 292 0.96 -6.50 -36.57
C LYS A 292 0.92 -4.97 -36.58
N MET A 293 0.84 -4.36 -35.40
CA MET A 293 0.83 -2.89 -35.28
C MET A 293 2.24 -2.28 -35.27
N GLY A 294 3.27 -3.07 -34.98
CA GLY A 294 4.66 -2.62 -34.84
C GLY A 294 4.88 -1.67 -33.66
N LEU A 295 4.07 -1.81 -32.60
CA LEU A 295 4.10 -0.93 -31.44
C LEU A 295 5.10 -1.34 -30.36
N THR A 296 5.47 -2.61 -30.28
CA THR A 296 6.32 -3.12 -29.18
C THR A 296 7.47 -4.02 -29.67
N PRO A 297 8.24 -3.61 -30.71
CA PRO A 297 9.24 -4.48 -31.32
C PRO A 297 10.35 -4.94 -30.36
N ASN A 298 10.72 -4.14 -29.36
CA ASN A 298 11.76 -4.54 -28.39
C ASN A 298 11.23 -5.57 -27.41
N PHE A 299 10.02 -5.37 -26.88
CA PHE A 299 9.34 -6.33 -26.04
C PHE A 299 9.06 -7.63 -26.79
N ASP A 300 8.67 -7.57 -28.07
CA ASP A 300 8.45 -8.75 -28.89
C ASP A 300 9.73 -9.58 -29.07
N LYS A 301 10.89 -8.92 -29.23
CA LYS A 301 12.20 -9.58 -29.25
C LYS A 301 12.50 -10.26 -27.90
N ILE A 302 12.26 -9.56 -26.79
CA ILE A 302 12.42 -10.10 -25.43
C ILE A 302 11.51 -11.32 -25.22
N ALA A 303 10.24 -11.23 -25.63
CA ALA A 303 9.27 -12.31 -25.54
C ALA A 303 9.68 -13.52 -26.40
N GLY A 304 10.23 -13.30 -27.59
CA GLY A 304 10.75 -14.37 -28.46
C GLY A 304 11.94 -15.13 -27.88
N GLN A 305 12.67 -14.53 -26.95
CA GLN A 305 13.87 -15.10 -26.31
C GLN A 305 13.66 -15.45 -24.83
N GLY A 306 12.46 -15.24 -24.29
CA GLY A 306 12.13 -15.44 -22.89
C GLY A 306 11.15 -16.58 -22.63
N ILE A 307 10.77 -16.74 -21.36
CA ILE A 307 9.62 -17.55 -20.96
C ILE A 307 8.39 -16.63 -20.92
N VAL A 308 7.44 -16.87 -21.81
CA VAL A 308 6.20 -16.10 -21.95
C VAL A 308 5.05 -16.87 -21.31
N PHE A 309 4.32 -16.22 -20.42
CA PHE A 309 3.07 -16.74 -19.87
C PHE A 309 1.90 -15.99 -20.51
N GLU A 310 1.11 -16.68 -21.32
CA GLU A 310 0.01 -16.04 -22.07
C GLU A 310 -1.18 -15.68 -21.20
N ARG A 311 -1.26 -16.22 -19.98
CA ARG A 311 -2.42 -16.10 -19.09
C ARG A 311 -2.02 -15.51 -17.74
N ALA A 312 -1.46 -14.30 -17.80
CA ALA A 312 -1.13 -13.55 -16.59
C ALA A 312 -2.18 -12.50 -16.27
N TYR A 313 -2.47 -12.30 -14.99
CA TYR A 313 -3.55 -11.43 -14.54
C TYR A 313 -3.10 -10.52 -13.39
N SER A 314 -3.48 -9.25 -13.46
CA SER A 314 -3.26 -8.29 -12.38
C SER A 314 -4.16 -8.60 -11.20
N ALA A 315 -3.70 -8.27 -9.99
CA ALA A 315 -4.50 -8.44 -8.77
C ALA A 315 -5.78 -7.57 -8.76
N GLY A 316 -5.75 -6.45 -9.47
CA GLY A 316 -6.84 -5.50 -9.62
C GLY A 316 -6.66 -4.61 -10.86
N THR A 317 -7.54 -3.64 -11.04
CA THR A 317 -7.59 -2.76 -12.24
C THR A 317 -6.91 -1.39 -12.04
N ARG A 318 -6.06 -1.26 -11.00
CA ARG A 318 -5.37 0.00 -10.66
C ARG A 318 -3.94 -0.27 -10.24
N SER A 319 -3.04 0.68 -10.50
CA SER A 319 -1.61 0.52 -10.23
C SER A 319 -1.31 0.12 -8.78
N ILE A 320 -1.99 0.75 -7.82
CA ILE A 320 -1.78 0.48 -6.40
C ILE A 320 -2.13 -0.97 -6.02
N PHE A 321 -3.10 -1.59 -6.70
CA PHE A 321 -3.51 -2.97 -6.46
C PHE A 321 -2.46 -3.95 -6.98
N GLY A 322 -1.99 -3.72 -8.21
CA GLY A 322 -0.92 -4.54 -8.78
C GLY A 322 0.39 -4.42 -7.99
N ILE A 323 0.82 -3.20 -7.71
CA ILE A 323 2.07 -2.94 -6.97
C ILE A 323 2.00 -3.51 -5.54
N GLN A 324 0.86 -3.39 -4.85
CA GLN A 324 0.68 -4.01 -3.54
C GLN A 324 0.93 -5.53 -3.62
N ALA A 325 0.27 -6.21 -4.56
CA ALA A 325 0.42 -7.66 -4.73
C ALA A 325 1.86 -8.05 -5.07
N ILE A 326 2.50 -7.32 -5.98
CA ILE A 326 3.89 -7.54 -6.43
C ILE A 326 4.87 -7.41 -5.26
N LEU A 327 4.75 -6.37 -4.44
CA LEU A 327 5.74 -6.05 -3.40
C LEU A 327 5.51 -6.84 -2.09
N THR A 328 4.27 -7.25 -1.81
CA THR A 328 3.90 -7.75 -0.47
C THR A 328 3.18 -9.09 -0.45
N GLY A 329 2.64 -9.54 -1.59
CA GLY A 329 1.78 -10.71 -1.69
C GLY A 329 0.40 -10.54 -1.05
N VAL A 330 0.11 -9.39 -0.42
CA VAL A 330 -1.17 -9.13 0.26
C VAL A 330 -2.29 -8.92 -0.77
N PRO A 331 -3.44 -9.60 -0.61
CA PRO A 331 -4.53 -9.59 -1.57
C PRO A 331 -5.25 -8.25 -1.58
N VAL A 332 -5.81 -7.95 -2.74
CA VAL A 332 -6.77 -6.88 -2.93
C VAL A 332 -8.13 -7.45 -2.63
N LEU A 333 -8.70 -7.05 -1.51
CA LEU A 333 -10.03 -7.51 -1.08
C LEU A 333 -11.08 -6.43 -1.32
N PRO A 334 -12.31 -6.84 -1.67
CA PRO A 334 -13.39 -5.91 -1.87
C PRO A 334 -13.63 -5.11 -0.57
N LEU A 335 -13.95 -3.83 -0.72
CA LEU A 335 -14.29 -2.91 0.37
C LEU A 335 -13.18 -2.58 1.40
N LEU A 336 -12.07 -3.32 1.45
CA LEU A 336 -10.92 -2.94 2.26
C LEU A 336 -10.08 -1.85 1.58
N PRO A 337 -9.42 -0.97 2.34
CA PRO A 337 -8.52 0.01 1.76
C PRO A 337 -7.28 -0.72 1.20
N PRO A 338 -6.63 -0.20 0.13
CA PRO A 338 -5.32 -0.69 -0.27
C PRO A 338 -4.22 -0.25 0.71
N MET A 339 -3.03 -0.85 0.56
CA MET A 339 -1.81 -0.32 1.14
C MET A 339 -1.55 1.11 0.70
N GLY A 340 -0.96 1.91 1.59
CA GLY A 340 -0.86 3.36 1.50
C GLY A 340 -2.11 4.11 1.98
N PHE A 341 -3.23 3.42 2.19
CA PHE A 341 -4.53 4.02 2.51
C PHE A 341 -5.25 3.37 3.71
N GLY A 342 -4.60 2.45 4.43
CA GLY A 342 -5.13 1.92 5.70
C GLY A 342 -4.75 0.48 6.02
N LEU A 343 -4.38 -0.32 5.02
CA LEU A 343 -4.06 -1.74 5.19
C LEU A 343 -2.64 -1.99 5.75
N ASP A 344 -1.82 -0.95 5.86
CA ASP A 344 -0.38 -1.03 6.11
C ASP A 344 0.00 -1.57 7.50
N ASN A 345 -0.95 -1.57 8.43
CA ASN A 345 -0.77 -1.97 9.82
C ASN A 345 -0.91 -3.49 10.03
N ILE A 346 -0.85 -4.29 8.97
CA ILE A 346 -0.81 -5.76 9.07
C ILE A 346 0.61 -6.29 9.02
N LYS A 347 0.79 -7.53 9.49
CA LYS A 347 1.98 -8.32 9.22
C LYS A 347 1.96 -8.85 7.80
N PHE A 348 3.00 -8.52 7.04
CA PHE A 348 3.23 -9.02 5.70
C PHE A 348 4.71 -9.24 5.42
N SER A 349 4.96 -10.04 4.38
CA SER A 349 6.27 -10.51 3.93
C SER A 349 6.72 -9.69 2.73
N GLY A 350 7.28 -8.50 2.99
CA GLY A 350 7.76 -7.61 1.93
C GLY A 350 8.95 -8.21 1.18
N ILE A 351 8.90 -8.22 -0.16
CA ILE A 351 9.96 -8.84 -0.99
C ILE A 351 11.33 -8.17 -0.79
N GLY A 352 11.34 -6.85 -0.58
CA GLY A 352 12.56 -6.10 -0.28
C GLY A 352 13.21 -6.59 1.01
N GLU A 353 12.44 -6.76 2.09
CA GLU A 353 12.95 -7.22 3.38
C GLU A 353 13.51 -8.65 3.28
N ILE A 354 12.82 -9.54 2.56
CA ILE A 354 13.28 -10.92 2.34
C ILE A 354 14.65 -10.93 1.63
N LEU A 355 14.77 -10.21 0.51
CA LEU A 355 15.98 -10.19 -0.29
C LEU A 355 17.12 -9.43 0.40
N LYS A 356 16.79 -8.35 1.13
CA LYS A 356 17.74 -7.60 1.96
C LYS A 356 18.39 -8.48 3.03
N ARG A 357 17.62 -9.34 3.71
CA ARG A 357 18.16 -10.31 4.68
C ARG A 357 19.13 -11.31 4.05
N LYS A 358 19.04 -11.52 2.73
CA LYS A 358 19.97 -12.35 1.95
C LYS A 358 21.11 -11.54 1.30
N GLY A 359 21.28 -10.28 1.69
CA GLY A 359 22.40 -9.43 1.28
C GLY A 359 22.19 -8.68 -0.04
N TYR A 360 21.01 -8.75 -0.64
CA TYR A 360 20.72 -8.00 -1.88
C TYR A 360 20.62 -6.50 -1.59
N LYS A 361 21.17 -5.68 -2.50
CA LYS A 361 20.82 -4.25 -2.58
C LYS A 361 19.42 -4.10 -3.14
N THR A 362 18.50 -3.52 -2.37
CA THR A 362 17.09 -3.39 -2.76
C THR A 362 16.79 -1.98 -3.27
N ILE A 363 16.40 -1.90 -4.53
CA ILE A 363 16.17 -0.65 -5.26
C ILE A 363 14.72 -0.62 -5.76
N PHE A 364 13.99 0.44 -5.45
CA PHE A 364 12.67 0.73 -6.03
C PHE A 364 12.71 2.10 -6.70
N ILE A 365 12.35 2.17 -7.97
CA ILE A 365 12.28 3.41 -8.75
C ILE A 365 10.89 3.53 -9.33
N GLN A 366 10.31 4.72 -9.27
CA GLN A 366 9.13 5.03 -10.07
C GLN A 366 9.41 6.25 -10.94
N SER A 367 8.82 6.27 -12.13
CA SER A 367 8.92 7.40 -13.06
C SER A 367 8.24 8.66 -12.50
N SER A 368 7.14 8.47 -11.77
CA SER A 368 6.36 9.58 -11.21
C SER A 368 6.99 10.19 -9.94
N HIS A 369 6.38 11.24 -9.39
CA HIS A 369 6.77 11.78 -8.09
C HIS A 369 6.88 10.70 -7.02
N ARG A 370 7.95 10.71 -6.21
CA ARG A 370 8.26 9.65 -5.25
C ARG A 370 7.10 9.29 -4.31
N ARG A 371 6.28 10.28 -3.94
CA ARG A 371 5.14 10.11 -3.03
C ARG A 371 3.79 9.88 -3.74
N SER A 372 3.76 9.73 -5.07
CA SER A 372 2.57 9.28 -5.79
C SER A 372 2.09 7.95 -5.23
N TYR A 373 0.79 7.85 -4.98
CA TYR A 373 0.14 6.76 -4.21
C TYR A 373 0.82 6.35 -2.88
N ARG A 374 1.74 7.17 -2.33
CA ARG A 374 2.63 6.82 -1.21
C ARG A 374 3.49 5.58 -1.48
N LEU A 375 3.84 5.34 -2.75
CA LEU A 375 4.69 4.23 -3.15
C LEU A 375 6.08 4.31 -2.51
N ASP A 376 6.58 5.51 -2.18
CA ASP A 376 7.78 5.66 -1.36
C ASP A 376 7.67 4.91 -0.04
N SER A 377 6.57 5.13 0.67
CA SER A 377 6.35 4.54 1.98
C SER A 377 6.01 3.05 1.89
N ILE A 378 5.29 2.62 0.84
CA ILE A 378 4.98 1.21 0.59
C ILE A 378 6.24 0.41 0.24
N ALA A 379 7.10 0.95 -0.64
CA ALA A 379 8.37 0.31 -0.97
C ALA A 379 9.27 0.21 0.27
N LYS A 380 9.40 1.28 1.05
CA LYS A 380 10.17 1.26 2.30
C LYS A 380 9.60 0.28 3.34
N SER A 381 8.28 0.25 3.53
CA SER A 381 7.64 -0.70 4.45
C SER A 381 7.77 -2.15 3.97
N SER A 382 7.96 -2.36 2.66
CA SER A 382 8.28 -3.66 2.05
C SER A 382 9.76 -4.02 2.09
N GLY A 383 10.62 -3.16 2.67
CA GLY A 383 12.04 -3.41 2.93
C GLY A 383 13.01 -2.95 1.84
N PHE A 384 12.60 -2.03 0.96
CA PHE A 384 13.51 -1.40 -0.01
C PHE A 384 14.34 -0.30 0.64
N ASP A 385 15.67 -0.39 0.55
CA ASP A 385 16.61 0.58 1.11
C ASP A 385 16.74 1.83 0.24
N HIS A 386 16.75 1.64 -1.08
CA HIS A 386 16.96 2.71 -2.05
C HIS A 386 15.68 2.97 -2.83
N VAL A 387 14.97 4.05 -2.48
CA VAL A 387 13.66 4.39 -3.06
C VAL A 387 13.74 5.76 -3.73
N PHE A 388 13.56 5.78 -5.05
CA PHE A 388 13.71 6.96 -5.89
C PHE A 388 12.42 7.28 -6.66
N GLY A 389 12.25 8.56 -7.01
CA GLY A 389 11.16 9.04 -7.84
C GLY A 389 11.63 10.13 -8.80
N MET A 390 10.68 10.76 -9.50
CA MET A 390 10.90 11.86 -10.46
C MET A 390 11.85 12.94 -9.93
N GLU A 391 11.74 13.30 -8.65
CA GLU A 391 12.60 14.31 -8.03
C GLU A 391 14.09 13.94 -8.13
N ASP A 392 14.43 12.68 -7.85
CA ASP A 392 15.80 12.17 -7.91
C ASP A 392 16.32 12.07 -9.34
N ILE A 393 15.44 11.67 -10.27
CA ILE A 393 15.75 11.50 -11.69
C ILE A 393 16.10 12.87 -12.28
N HIS A 394 15.22 13.86 -12.10
CA HIS A 394 15.45 15.22 -12.58
C HIS A 394 16.68 15.87 -11.95
N GLU A 395 16.90 15.69 -10.65
CA GLU A 395 18.08 16.25 -9.96
C GLU A 395 19.40 15.66 -10.50
N LYS A 396 19.44 14.35 -10.80
CA LYS A 396 20.71 13.63 -11.02
C LYS A 396 21.05 13.33 -12.48
N ILE A 397 20.06 13.29 -13.36
CA ILE A 397 20.27 13.07 -14.80
C ILE A 397 19.54 14.08 -15.68
N GLY A 398 18.59 14.84 -15.13
CA GLY A 398 17.83 15.82 -15.90
C GLY A 398 16.97 15.17 -16.98
N VAL A 399 16.82 15.90 -18.08
CA VAL A 399 16.09 15.47 -19.28
C VAL A 399 17.12 15.12 -20.34
N LEU A 400 17.04 13.92 -20.91
CA LEU A 400 18.05 13.40 -21.85
C LEU A 400 17.62 13.54 -23.30
N LEU A 401 16.31 13.56 -23.58
CA LEU A 401 15.77 13.75 -24.94
C LEU A 401 15.21 15.16 -25.15
N ASP A 402 15.17 15.56 -26.42
CA ASP A 402 14.52 16.80 -26.85
C ASP A 402 12.99 16.59 -26.96
N TYR A 403 12.30 16.67 -25.82
CA TYR A 403 10.85 16.58 -25.77
C TYR A 403 10.19 17.90 -26.20
N PRO A 404 9.05 17.86 -26.92
CA PRO A 404 8.30 19.07 -27.26
C PRO A 404 7.88 19.90 -26.04
N ASP A 405 7.58 19.22 -24.92
CA ASP A 405 7.42 19.83 -23.60
C ASP A 405 8.05 18.91 -22.54
N PRO A 406 9.28 19.22 -22.08
CA PRO A 406 9.97 18.41 -21.09
C PRO A 406 9.26 18.32 -19.73
N LYS A 407 8.39 19.28 -19.41
CA LYS A 407 7.65 19.33 -18.14
C LYS A 407 6.24 18.72 -18.26
N ALA A 408 5.85 18.27 -19.45
CA ALA A 408 4.52 17.78 -19.71
C ALA A 408 4.10 16.54 -18.91
N PRO A 409 4.91 15.47 -18.73
CA PRO A 409 4.38 14.24 -18.17
C PRO A 409 4.20 14.34 -16.65
N PRO A 410 2.97 14.27 -16.13
CA PRO A 410 2.75 14.26 -14.68
C PRO A 410 3.30 12.99 -14.01
N PHE A 411 3.54 11.94 -14.79
CA PHE A 411 4.02 10.63 -14.34
C PHE A 411 5.44 10.28 -14.81
N GLY A 412 6.18 11.26 -15.32
CA GLY A 412 7.60 11.14 -15.68
C GLY A 412 7.86 10.46 -17.03
N TRP A 413 9.14 10.41 -17.41
CA TRP A 413 9.61 9.83 -18.65
C TRP A 413 10.29 8.47 -18.41
N ASP A 414 9.85 7.45 -19.16
CA ASP A 414 10.35 6.08 -18.97
C ASP A 414 11.83 5.95 -19.34
N TYR A 415 12.29 6.58 -20.42
CA TYR A 415 13.69 6.56 -20.84
C TYR A 415 14.64 7.04 -19.73
N GLU A 416 14.43 8.24 -19.20
CA GLU A 416 15.20 8.81 -18.09
C GLU A 416 15.14 7.89 -16.86
N THR A 417 13.95 7.39 -16.53
CA THR A 417 13.76 6.48 -15.40
C THR A 417 14.62 5.22 -15.53
N LEU A 418 14.64 4.61 -16.72
CA LEU A 418 15.41 3.40 -16.99
C LEU A 418 16.93 3.67 -17.07
N MET A 419 17.35 4.78 -17.66
CA MET A 419 18.76 5.19 -17.63
C MET A 419 19.24 5.51 -16.21
N PHE A 420 18.39 6.13 -15.40
CA PHE A 420 18.64 6.37 -13.99
C PHE A 420 18.74 5.06 -13.20
N LEU A 421 17.86 4.08 -13.47
CA LEU A 421 17.94 2.75 -12.90
C LEU A 421 19.29 2.10 -13.18
N LYS A 422 19.73 2.08 -14.44
CA LYS A 422 21.04 1.54 -14.81
C LYS A 422 22.16 2.20 -14.01
N LYS A 423 22.15 3.55 -13.95
CA LYS A 423 23.14 4.33 -13.18
C LYS A 423 23.14 3.97 -11.69
N GLN A 424 21.98 3.70 -11.08
CA GLN A 424 21.91 3.27 -9.69
C GLN A 424 22.43 1.84 -9.50
N ILE A 425 22.09 0.91 -10.40
CA ILE A 425 22.59 -0.48 -10.35
C ILE A 425 24.13 -0.50 -10.46
N ASP A 426 24.69 0.19 -11.46
CA ASP A 426 26.14 0.28 -11.65
C ASP A 426 26.86 0.89 -10.44
N ARG A 427 26.19 1.79 -9.70
CA ARG A 427 26.72 2.43 -8.49
C ARG A 427 26.64 1.53 -7.25
N PHE A 428 25.52 0.84 -7.05
CA PHE A 428 25.30 0.04 -5.84
C PHE A 428 25.96 -1.33 -5.88
N GLY A 429 26.22 -1.84 -7.08
CA GLY A 429 26.82 -3.15 -7.29
C GLY A 429 25.86 -4.29 -6.98
N GLU A 430 26.40 -5.51 -6.97
CA GLU A 430 25.64 -6.76 -6.89
C GLU A 430 26.02 -7.64 -5.67
N PRO A 431 25.13 -8.54 -5.22
CA PRO A 431 23.82 -8.84 -5.80
C PRO A 431 22.78 -7.74 -5.54
N PHE A 432 21.92 -7.49 -6.52
CA PHE A 432 20.85 -6.49 -6.44
C PHE A 432 19.48 -7.03 -6.83
N SER A 433 18.46 -6.43 -6.24
CA SER A 433 17.06 -6.60 -6.57
C SER A 433 16.47 -5.24 -6.84
N ALA A 434 16.14 -4.99 -8.11
CA ALA A 434 15.60 -3.72 -8.54
C ALA A 434 14.16 -3.87 -9.07
N PHE A 435 13.29 -2.97 -8.65
CA PHE A 435 11.92 -2.87 -9.11
C PHE A 435 11.75 -1.47 -9.71
N VAL A 436 11.25 -1.40 -10.94
CA VAL A 436 11.02 -0.13 -11.64
C VAL A 436 9.59 -0.04 -12.11
N PHE A 437 8.91 1.06 -11.77
CA PHE A 437 7.56 1.36 -12.20
C PHE A 437 7.60 2.50 -13.23
N THR A 438 7.29 2.16 -14.48
CA THR A 438 7.18 3.12 -15.59
C THR A 438 5.95 4.02 -15.41
N GLY A 439 5.79 5.08 -16.21
CA GLY A 439 4.65 5.99 -16.06
C GLY A 439 4.20 6.73 -17.32
N THR A 440 4.94 6.65 -18.44
CA THR A 440 4.64 7.47 -19.62
C THR A 440 3.34 7.05 -20.33
N THR A 441 2.91 5.81 -20.14
CA THR A 441 1.67 5.21 -20.65
C THR A 441 0.44 5.47 -19.77
N HIS A 442 0.53 6.34 -18.77
CA HIS A 442 -0.62 6.82 -18.00
C HIS A 442 -1.38 7.93 -18.77
N PRO A 443 -2.73 8.00 -18.70
CA PRO A 443 -3.52 9.08 -19.29
C PRO A 443 -3.07 10.49 -18.87
N ASP A 444 -3.38 11.47 -19.72
CA ASP A 444 -2.66 12.75 -19.89
C ASP A 444 -1.32 12.56 -20.61
N PHE A 445 -1.37 11.82 -21.74
CA PHE A 445 -0.22 11.43 -22.54
C PHE A 445 0.56 12.66 -23.04
N PRO A 446 1.85 12.77 -22.70
CA PRO A 446 2.63 13.94 -23.05
C PRO A 446 2.83 14.01 -24.57
N PRO A 447 3.01 15.22 -25.14
CA PRO A 447 3.48 15.36 -26.51
C PRO A 447 4.84 14.67 -26.68
N LEU A 448 4.98 13.87 -27.74
CA LEU A 448 6.20 13.11 -28.02
C LEU A 448 6.95 13.69 -29.23
N PRO A 449 8.28 13.51 -29.29
CA PRO A 449 9.06 13.74 -30.51
C PRO A 449 8.45 13.03 -31.72
N LYS A 450 8.51 13.65 -32.90
CA LYS A 450 7.87 13.16 -34.14
C LYS A 450 8.15 11.68 -34.45
N ARG A 451 9.35 11.19 -34.14
CA ARG A 451 9.77 9.80 -34.36
C ARG A 451 8.92 8.75 -33.60
N PHE A 452 8.22 9.16 -32.54
CA PHE A 452 7.37 8.29 -31.73
C PHE A 452 5.87 8.42 -32.08
N LEU A 453 5.50 9.30 -33.01
CA LEU A 453 4.11 9.50 -33.43
C LEU A 453 3.74 8.51 -34.54
N LYS A 454 3.20 7.35 -34.17
CA LYS A 454 2.65 6.33 -35.08
C LYS A 454 1.19 6.60 -35.47
N TYR A 455 0.45 7.24 -34.56
CA TYR A 455 -0.97 7.57 -34.70
C TYR A 455 -1.21 9.05 -34.39
N PRO A 456 -2.35 9.64 -34.82
CA PRO A 456 -2.75 10.98 -34.37
C PRO A 456 -2.74 11.09 -32.84
N HIS A 457 -1.92 11.99 -32.31
CA HIS A 457 -1.75 12.12 -30.86
C HIS A 457 -3.00 12.69 -30.21
N SER A 458 -3.36 12.15 -29.05
CA SER A 458 -4.43 12.69 -28.20
C SER A 458 -4.07 12.47 -26.73
N PRO A 459 -4.02 13.52 -25.89
CA PRO A 459 -3.63 13.39 -24.48
C PRO A 459 -4.51 12.43 -23.65
N LYS A 460 -5.73 12.14 -24.11
CA LYS A 460 -6.68 11.25 -23.42
C LYS A 460 -7.22 10.12 -24.31
N GLY A 461 -6.81 10.10 -25.58
CA GLY A 461 -7.33 9.17 -26.58
C GLY A 461 -6.38 8.00 -26.83
N LEU A 462 -6.92 6.98 -27.50
CA LEU A 462 -6.17 5.77 -27.88
C LEU A 462 -4.88 6.11 -28.65
N GLY A 463 -4.90 7.06 -29.58
CA GLY A 463 -3.71 7.44 -30.34
C GLY A 463 -2.54 7.94 -29.47
N GLY A 464 -2.83 8.64 -28.37
CA GLY A 464 -1.80 9.03 -27.39
C GLY A 464 -1.23 7.81 -26.66
N TYR A 465 -2.09 6.90 -26.20
CA TYR A 465 -1.67 5.65 -25.58
C TYR A 465 -0.79 4.79 -26.48
N LEU A 466 -1.16 4.63 -27.77
CA LEU A 466 -0.37 3.82 -28.70
C LEU A 466 1.01 4.45 -28.98
N ASN A 467 1.07 5.78 -29.09
CA ASN A 467 2.35 6.48 -29.27
C ASN A 467 3.24 6.39 -28.02
N THR A 468 2.67 6.55 -26.82
CA THR A 468 3.43 6.41 -25.56
C THR A 468 3.83 4.96 -25.28
N LEU A 469 3.02 3.98 -25.69
CA LEU A 469 3.39 2.56 -25.65
C LEU A 469 4.61 2.29 -26.54
N PHE A 470 4.62 2.81 -27.78
CA PHE A 470 5.77 2.69 -28.67
C PHE A 470 7.03 3.36 -28.12
N TYR A 471 6.87 4.53 -27.48
CA TYR A 471 7.96 5.20 -26.77
C TYR A 471 8.48 4.41 -25.56
N SER A 472 7.58 3.84 -24.77
CA SER A 472 7.91 3.05 -23.57
C SER A 472 8.64 1.77 -23.96
N ASP A 473 8.19 1.08 -25.02
CA ASP A 473 8.90 -0.07 -25.62
C ASP A 473 10.31 0.30 -26.10
N TRP A 474 10.44 1.41 -26.84
CA TRP A 474 11.74 1.91 -27.26
C TRP A 474 12.66 2.19 -26.07
N SER A 475 12.12 2.76 -24.99
CA SER A 475 12.87 3.04 -23.75
C SER A 475 13.40 1.76 -23.10
N ILE A 476 12.61 0.67 -23.11
CA ILE A 476 13.05 -0.67 -22.67
C ILE A 476 14.17 -1.18 -23.57
N GLY A 477 14.04 -1.03 -24.89
CA GLY A 477 15.08 -1.39 -25.86
C GLY A 477 16.41 -0.70 -25.55
N GLU A 478 16.40 0.61 -25.33
CA GLU A 478 17.60 1.38 -24.97
C GLU A 478 18.21 0.93 -23.64
N PHE A 479 17.37 0.63 -22.64
CA PHE A 479 17.83 0.06 -21.38
C PHE A 479 18.54 -1.27 -21.60
N MET A 480 17.92 -2.20 -22.34
CA MET A 480 18.51 -3.51 -22.60
C MET A 480 19.82 -3.40 -23.38
N ASN A 481 19.87 -2.58 -24.43
CA ASN A 481 21.09 -2.32 -25.21
C ASN A 481 22.21 -1.75 -24.33
N SER A 482 21.89 -0.80 -23.46
CA SER A 482 22.85 -0.23 -22.52
C SER A 482 23.30 -1.27 -21.48
N ALA A 483 22.37 -2.07 -20.98
CA ALA A 483 22.60 -3.09 -19.97
C ALA A 483 23.43 -4.28 -20.50
N GLU A 484 23.31 -4.65 -21.77
CA GLU A 484 24.08 -5.75 -22.40
C GLU A 484 25.61 -5.57 -22.24
N SER A 485 26.07 -4.33 -22.18
CA SER A 485 27.49 -3.98 -21.95
C SER A 485 27.95 -4.13 -20.50
N SER A 486 27.02 -4.22 -19.54
CA SER A 486 27.33 -4.32 -18.13
C SER A 486 27.69 -5.75 -17.71
N SER A 487 28.67 -5.88 -16.82
CA SER A 487 29.14 -7.19 -16.34
C SER A 487 28.07 -8.01 -15.62
N TRP A 488 27.04 -7.36 -15.06
CA TRP A 488 25.92 -7.97 -14.35
C TRP A 488 24.85 -8.59 -15.27
N PHE A 489 24.79 -8.19 -16.55
CA PHE A 489 23.68 -8.55 -17.43
C PHE A 489 23.48 -10.07 -17.56
N GLN A 490 24.56 -10.80 -17.77
CA GLN A 490 24.53 -12.25 -18.01
C GLN A 490 24.03 -13.06 -16.81
N ARG A 491 24.05 -12.49 -15.61
CA ARG A 491 23.55 -13.09 -14.35
C ARG A 491 22.28 -12.41 -13.84
N THR A 492 21.60 -11.63 -14.67
CA THR A 492 20.38 -10.91 -14.29
C THR A 492 19.15 -11.56 -14.89
N ILE A 493 18.14 -11.75 -14.05
CA ILE A 493 16.81 -12.14 -14.45
C ILE A 493 15.97 -10.88 -14.60
N PHE A 494 15.35 -10.72 -15.76
CA PHE A 494 14.44 -9.62 -16.05
C PHE A 494 13.01 -10.17 -16.04
N ILE A 495 12.14 -9.61 -15.21
CA ILE A 495 10.70 -9.93 -15.19
C ILE A 495 9.96 -8.70 -15.71
N PHE A 496 9.17 -8.87 -16.75
CA PHE A 496 8.32 -7.81 -17.29
C PHE A 496 6.87 -8.15 -17.03
N THR A 497 6.15 -7.28 -16.33
CA THR A 497 4.72 -7.42 -16.11
C THR A 497 4.02 -6.08 -15.99
N ALA A 498 2.77 -5.96 -16.41
CA ALA A 498 2.01 -4.74 -16.20
C ALA A 498 1.40 -4.67 -14.80
N ASP A 499 1.17 -3.47 -14.30
CA ASP A 499 0.42 -3.24 -13.06
C ASP A 499 -1.09 -3.51 -13.24
N HIS A 500 -1.64 -3.17 -14.40
CA HIS A 500 -2.97 -3.54 -14.91
C HIS A 500 -3.04 -3.24 -16.42
N PRO A 501 -4.04 -3.73 -17.16
CA PRO A 501 -4.23 -3.31 -18.55
C PRO A 501 -4.97 -1.98 -18.67
N ALA A 502 -4.81 -1.29 -19.81
CA ALA A 502 -5.65 -0.18 -20.24
C ALA A 502 -6.27 -0.45 -21.62
N TYR A 503 -7.30 0.34 -21.99
CA TYR A 503 -8.00 0.24 -23.28
C TYR A 503 -8.50 -1.17 -23.62
N VAL A 504 -9.02 -1.89 -22.63
CA VAL A 504 -9.63 -3.21 -22.82
C VAL A 504 -10.86 -3.07 -23.71
N ARG A 505 -10.83 -3.65 -24.91
CA ARG A 505 -11.93 -3.54 -25.90
C ARG A 505 -12.98 -4.63 -25.75
N GLU A 506 -12.56 -5.85 -25.43
CA GLU A 506 -13.45 -6.99 -25.21
C GLU A 506 -14.19 -6.83 -23.87
N ASN A 507 -15.53 -6.88 -23.89
CA ASN A 507 -16.34 -6.87 -22.68
C ASN A 507 -16.37 -8.26 -22.02
N ARG A 508 -15.20 -8.74 -21.59
CA ARG A 508 -15.00 -10.02 -20.91
C ARG A 508 -14.24 -9.81 -19.61
N PHE A 509 -14.65 -10.51 -18.56
CA PHE A 509 -14.11 -10.27 -17.21
C PHE A 509 -12.60 -10.54 -17.12
N ASP A 510 -12.11 -11.63 -17.72
CA ASP A 510 -10.68 -11.97 -17.69
C ASP A 510 -9.81 -10.89 -18.36
N LYS A 511 -10.33 -10.25 -19.41
CA LYS A 511 -9.63 -9.21 -20.17
C LYS A 511 -9.42 -7.92 -19.36
N MET A 512 -10.24 -7.68 -18.35
CA MET A 512 -10.07 -6.55 -17.43
C MET A 512 -8.78 -6.64 -16.60
N PHE A 513 -8.23 -7.84 -16.44
CA PHE A 513 -7.04 -8.10 -15.63
C PHE A 513 -5.88 -8.67 -16.45
N HIS A 514 -6.07 -9.00 -17.73
CA HIS A 514 -5.06 -9.67 -18.55
C HIS A 514 -3.86 -8.75 -18.82
N ILE A 515 -2.67 -9.20 -18.46
CA ILE A 515 -1.43 -8.42 -18.54
C ILE A 515 -0.30 -9.20 -19.21
N PRO A 516 0.73 -8.54 -19.77
CA PRO A 516 1.94 -9.22 -20.18
C PRO A 516 2.67 -9.81 -18.97
N PHE A 517 3.29 -10.97 -19.15
CA PHE A 517 4.23 -11.54 -18.20
C PHE A 517 5.33 -12.33 -18.91
N VAL A 518 6.56 -11.83 -18.83
CA VAL A 518 7.73 -12.43 -19.48
C VAL A 518 8.88 -12.51 -18.49
N ILE A 519 9.51 -13.69 -18.40
CA ILE A 519 10.79 -13.88 -17.72
C ILE A 519 11.87 -13.99 -18.77
N PHE A 520 12.78 -13.01 -18.81
CA PHE A 520 13.92 -12.98 -19.72
C PHE A 520 15.21 -13.19 -18.93
N ALA A 521 15.86 -14.32 -19.18
CA ALA A 521 17.17 -14.66 -18.62
C ALA A 521 17.84 -15.69 -19.56
N PRO A 522 18.29 -15.27 -20.77
CA PRO A 522 18.64 -16.18 -21.86
C PRO A 522 19.86 -17.08 -21.57
N ARG A 523 20.67 -16.74 -20.55
CA ARG A 523 21.77 -17.61 -20.07
C ARG A 523 21.33 -18.66 -19.06
N ILE A 524 20.13 -18.53 -18.51
CA ILE A 524 19.60 -19.37 -17.43
C ILE A 524 18.48 -20.26 -17.95
N PHE A 525 17.63 -19.72 -18.82
CA PHE A 525 16.46 -20.40 -19.34
C PHE A 525 16.46 -20.41 -20.87
N GLN A 526 15.96 -21.52 -21.43
CA GLN A 526 15.62 -21.59 -22.84
C GLN A 526 14.28 -20.88 -23.10
N PRO A 527 14.11 -20.23 -24.26
CA PRO A 527 12.84 -19.61 -24.63
C PRO A 527 11.70 -20.62 -24.59
N LYS A 528 10.56 -20.23 -24.02
CA LYS A 528 9.39 -21.11 -23.90
C LYS A 528 8.10 -20.29 -23.85
N ARG A 529 7.05 -20.76 -24.51
CA ARG A 529 5.71 -20.17 -24.43
C ARG A 529 4.78 -21.09 -23.65
N ILE A 530 4.12 -20.56 -22.63
CA ILE A 530 3.28 -21.30 -21.69
C ILE A 530 1.86 -20.75 -21.81
N LYS A 531 0.95 -21.60 -22.30
CA LYS A 531 -0.44 -21.21 -22.63
C LYS A 531 -1.47 -21.64 -21.58
N ASN A 532 -1.21 -22.73 -20.86
CA ASN A 532 -2.23 -23.37 -20.01
C ASN A 532 -2.05 -23.08 -18.51
N ILE A 533 -1.05 -22.28 -18.13
CA ILE A 533 -0.78 -21.92 -16.74
C ILE A 533 -1.23 -20.48 -16.52
N VAL A 534 -2.09 -20.29 -15.51
CA VAL A 534 -2.53 -18.96 -15.07
C VAL A 534 -1.52 -18.35 -14.10
N VAL A 535 -1.21 -17.05 -14.21
CA VAL A 535 -0.22 -16.35 -13.37
C VAL A 535 -0.79 -15.04 -12.80
N PRO A 536 -1.36 -15.02 -11.59
CA PRO A 536 -1.65 -13.78 -10.87
C PRO A 536 -0.38 -13.07 -10.38
N HIS A 537 -0.45 -11.76 -10.12
CA HIS A 537 0.62 -10.99 -9.46
C HIS A 537 1.14 -11.60 -8.15
N TYR A 538 0.28 -12.28 -7.39
CA TYR A 538 0.65 -12.93 -6.13
C TYR A 538 1.73 -14.03 -6.29
N ASP A 539 1.92 -14.52 -7.51
CA ASP A 539 2.94 -15.52 -7.85
C ASP A 539 4.35 -14.91 -7.99
N ILE A 540 4.49 -13.58 -8.04
CA ILE A 540 5.78 -12.94 -8.28
C ILE A 540 6.75 -13.18 -7.13
N ILE A 541 6.35 -12.94 -5.87
CA ILE A 541 7.20 -13.23 -4.70
C ILE A 541 7.71 -14.68 -4.71
N PRO A 542 6.85 -15.72 -4.72
CA PRO A 542 7.35 -17.09 -4.69
C PRO A 542 8.17 -17.45 -5.93
N THR A 543 7.87 -16.89 -7.11
CA THR A 543 8.67 -17.08 -8.32
C THR A 543 10.07 -16.51 -8.17
N ILE A 544 10.20 -15.29 -7.63
CA ILE A 544 11.50 -14.65 -7.39
C ILE A 544 12.33 -15.48 -6.41
N LEU A 545 11.72 -15.92 -5.30
CA LEU A 545 12.42 -16.74 -4.30
C LEU A 545 12.86 -18.08 -4.87
N ASP A 546 12.04 -18.73 -5.70
CA ASP A 546 12.37 -20.00 -6.36
C ASP A 546 13.51 -19.82 -7.38
N ILE A 547 13.42 -18.84 -8.27
CA ILE A 547 14.47 -18.58 -9.29
C ILE A 547 15.81 -18.22 -8.63
N LEU A 548 15.80 -17.33 -7.63
CA LEU A 548 17.01 -16.92 -6.93
C LEU A 548 17.50 -17.96 -5.92
N CYS A 549 16.76 -19.04 -5.71
CA CYS A 549 17.07 -20.07 -4.72
C CYS A 549 17.21 -19.51 -3.29
N VAL A 550 16.35 -18.55 -2.95
CA VAL A 550 16.33 -17.89 -1.63
C VAL A 550 15.48 -18.68 -0.66
N GLU A 551 16.14 -19.32 0.31
CA GLU A 551 15.45 -19.98 1.41
C GLU A 551 14.90 -18.95 2.40
N SER A 552 13.57 -18.83 2.45
CA SER A 552 12.87 -17.90 3.34
C SER A 552 11.46 -18.35 3.60
N GLU A 553 10.93 -17.93 4.75
CA GLU A 553 9.49 -17.86 4.96
C GLU A 553 8.94 -16.61 4.28
N TYR A 554 7.72 -16.73 3.76
CA TYR A 554 6.99 -15.63 3.14
C TYR A 554 5.48 -15.89 3.26
N SER A 555 4.67 -14.89 2.92
CA SER A 555 3.21 -15.04 2.91
C SER A 555 2.64 -14.53 1.60
N SER A 556 1.89 -15.39 0.91
CA SER A 556 1.21 -15.06 -0.34
C SER A 556 0.19 -16.15 -0.66
N ILE A 557 -0.92 -15.81 -1.32
CA ILE A 557 -1.80 -16.82 -1.93
C ILE A 557 -1.13 -17.52 -3.12
N GLY A 558 -0.17 -16.85 -3.76
CA GLY A 558 0.46 -17.32 -4.98
C GLY A 558 1.44 -18.49 -4.81
N LYS A 559 1.85 -19.05 -5.94
CA LYS A 559 2.83 -20.14 -6.06
C LYS A 559 3.88 -19.75 -7.11
N SER A 560 5.09 -20.30 -6.99
CA SER A 560 6.10 -20.11 -8.03
C SER A 560 5.56 -20.61 -9.38
N VAL A 561 5.72 -19.83 -10.45
CA VAL A 561 5.26 -20.21 -11.80
C VAL A 561 5.86 -21.53 -12.29
N PHE A 562 7.01 -21.96 -11.77
CA PHE A 562 7.65 -23.24 -12.10
C PHE A 562 7.04 -24.44 -11.37
N SER A 563 6.18 -24.19 -10.38
CA SER A 563 5.48 -25.20 -9.61
C SER A 563 3.97 -25.24 -9.90
N LYS A 564 3.49 -24.45 -10.86
CA LYS A 564 2.07 -24.37 -11.20
C LYS A 564 1.62 -25.47 -12.16
N SER A 565 0.34 -25.81 -12.08
CA SER A 565 -0.36 -26.72 -12.98
C SER A 565 -1.61 -26.09 -13.60
N GLU A 566 -2.32 -26.84 -14.44
CA GLU A 566 -3.59 -26.41 -15.05
C GLU A 566 -4.77 -26.36 -14.05
N GLU A 567 -4.54 -26.77 -12.80
CA GLU A 567 -5.53 -26.70 -11.71
C GLU A 567 -5.42 -25.39 -10.90
N ASP A 568 -4.35 -24.64 -11.11
CA ASP A 568 -4.13 -23.36 -10.44
C ASP A 568 -4.91 -22.22 -11.13
N PHE A 569 -5.19 -21.18 -10.36
CA PHE A 569 -6.04 -20.06 -10.77
C PHE A 569 -5.42 -18.71 -10.38
N ALA A 570 -6.01 -17.63 -10.88
CA ALA A 570 -5.79 -16.27 -10.43
C ALA A 570 -7.00 -15.82 -9.61
N PHE A 571 -6.75 -15.30 -8.42
CA PHE A 571 -7.71 -14.49 -7.68
C PHE A 571 -7.56 -13.03 -8.12
N VAL A 572 -8.67 -12.36 -8.42
CA VAL A 572 -8.70 -10.96 -8.86
C VAL A 572 -9.84 -10.22 -8.16
N SER A 573 -9.70 -8.92 -7.94
CA SER A 573 -10.76 -8.11 -7.35
C SER A 573 -10.76 -6.69 -7.89
N ASP A 574 -11.95 -6.12 -8.05
CA ASP A 574 -12.14 -4.68 -8.26
C ASP A 574 -13.45 -4.22 -7.62
N GLY A 575 -13.41 -3.08 -6.91
CA GLY A 575 -14.58 -2.55 -6.21
C GLY A 575 -15.23 -3.54 -5.22
N GLU A 576 -16.40 -4.05 -5.58
CA GLU A 576 -17.21 -4.97 -4.77
C GLU A 576 -17.19 -6.41 -5.29
N ILE A 577 -16.56 -6.63 -6.44
CA ILE A 577 -16.51 -7.93 -7.09
C ILE A 577 -15.18 -8.63 -6.83
N ILE A 578 -15.28 -9.94 -6.68
CA ILE A 578 -14.17 -10.88 -6.63
C ILE A 578 -14.31 -11.87 -7.77
N GLY A 579 -13.19 -12.39 -8.25
CA GLY A 579 -13.18 -13.36 -9.32
C GLY A 579 -12.08 -14.39 -9.18
N ILE A 580 -12.35 -15.55 -9.77
CA ILE A 580 -11.39 -16.65 -9.92
C ILE A 580 -11.26 -16.98 -11.40
N ILE A 581 -10.05 -16.92 -11.93
CA ILE A 581 -9.74 -17.20 -13.35
C ILE A 581 -8.87 -18.45 -13.41
N SER A 582 -9.38 -19.48 -14.07
CA SER A 582 -8.68 -20.77 -14.30
C SER A 582 -8.28 -20.89 -15.79
N PRO A 583 -7.55 -21.94 -16.19
CA PRO A 583 -7.31 -22.21 -17.60
C PRO A 583 -8.59 -22.48 -18.42
N LYS A 584 -9.64 -23.03 -17.80
CA LYS A 584 -10.88 -23.45 -18.49
C LYS A 584 -11.92 -22.33 -18.60
N GLY A 585 -11.96 -21.42 -17.64
CA GLY A 585 -12.98 -20.37 -17.53
C GLY A 585 -12.77 -19.47 -16.32
N TYR A 586 -13.69 -18.54 -16.11
CA TYR A 586 -13.71 -17.66 -14.94
C TYR A 586 -15.07 -17.65 -14.25
N LEU A 587 -15.08 -17.22 -12.99
CA LEU A 587 -16.29 -16.97 -12.20
C LEU A 587 -16.16 -15.64 -11.47
N VAL A 588 -17.26 -14.89 -11.40
CA VAL A 588 -17.39 -13.57 -10.78
C VAL A 588 -18.47 -13.60 -9.70
N HIS A 589 -18.21 -12.97 -8.55
CA HIS A 589 -19.11 -12.97 -7.40
C HIS A 589 -19.05 -11.65 -6.64
N ASP A 590 -20.14 -11.23 -6.00
CA ASP A 590 -20.22 -10.02 -5.15
C ASP A 590 -20.21 -10.36 -3.64
N THR A 591 -19.68 -11.52 -3.26
CA THR A 591 -19.81 -12.20 -1.95
C THR A 591 -21.23 -12.64 -1.52
N LYS A 592 -22.29 -12.30 -2.25
CA LYS A 592 -23.67 -12.75 -1.95
C LYS A 592 -24.25 -13.67 -3.01
N HIS A 593 -24.01 -13.37 -4.27
CA HIS A 593 -24.48 -14.11 -5.43
C HIS A 593 -23.38 -14.25 -6.48
N ARG A 594 -23.41 -15.38 -7.20
CA ARG A 594 -22.69 -15.54 -8.46
C ARG A 594 -23.21 -14.51 -9.47
N ILE A 595 -22.32 -13.65 -9.97
CA ILE A 595 -22.65 -12.68 -11.02
C ILE A 595 -22.58 -13.35 -12.39
N SER A 596 -21.48 -14.07 -12.66
CA SER A 596 -21.29 -14.78 -13.93
C SER A 596 -20.30 -15.94 -13.79
N ALA A 597 -20.40 -16.90 -14.70
CA ALA A 597 -19.46 -18.01 -14.86
C ALA A 597 -19.38 -18.36 -16.34
N GLU A 598 -18.18 -18.29 -16.92
CA GLU A 598 -17.99 -18.41 -18.37
C GLU A 598 -16.77 -19.26 -18.71
N LYS A 599 -16.90 -20.09 -19.74
CA LYS A 599 -15.81 -20.86 -20.36
C LYS A 599 -15.13 -20.05 -21.46
N PHE A 600 -13.83 -20.28 -21.66
CA PHE A 600 -13.10 -19.62 -22.75
C PHE A 600 -13.44 -20.14 -24.16
N GLN A 601 -14.01 -21.35 -24.30
CA GLN A 601 -14.24 -22.01 -25.59
C GLN A 601 -15.72 -22.13 -26.02
N GLY A 602 -16.61 -21.24 -25.55
CA GLY A 602 -17.83 -20.90 -26.30
C GLY A 602 -18.90 -21.99 -26.49
N SER A 603 -19.25 -22.74 -25.45
CA SER A 603 -20.51 -23.50 -25.39
C SER A 603 -21.28 -23.14 -24.11
N GLU A 604 -22.60 -23.34 -24.11
CA GLU A 604 -23.37 -23.32 -22.85
C GLU A 604 -22.75 -24.30 -21.84
N PRO A 605 -22.75 -23.99 -20.54
CA PRO A 605 -22.22 -24.89 -19.52
C PRO A 605 -22.98 -26.23 -19.54
N SER A 606 -22.26 -27.33 -19.73
CA SER A 606 -22.78 -28.68 -19.48
C SER A 606 -23.02 -28.89 -17.97
N THR A 607 -23.63 -30.02 -17.59
CA THR A 607 -23.75 -30.43 -16.18
C THR A 607 -22.40 -30.61 -15.48
N GLU A 608 -21.38 -31.10 -16.20
CA GLU A 608 -20.00 -31.17 -15.70
C GLU A 608 -19.40 -29.78 -15.50
N ASP A 609 -19.79 -28.82 -16.34
CA ASP A 609 -19.32 -27.44 -16.23
C ASP A 609 -19.92 -26.74 -15.02
N ASN A 610 -21.18 -27.01 -14.71
CA ASN A 610 -21.81 -26.51 -13.48
C ASN A 610 -21.05 -27.04 -12.25
N THR A 611 -20.72 -28.33 -12.23
CA THR A 611 -19.92 -28.92 -11.12
C THR A 611 -18.54 -28.27 -11.00
N PHE A 612 -17.90 -27.97 -12.13
CA PHE A 612 -16.63 -27.24 -12.16
C PHE A 612 -16.75 -25.83 -11.58
N PHE A 613 -17.74 -25.05 -12.02
CA PHE A 613 -17.96 -23.69 -11.53
C PHE A 613 -18.41 -23.65 -10.07
N ASP A 614 -19.20 -24.61 -9.61
CA ASP A 614 -19.55 -24.76 -8.19
C ASP A 614 -18.30 -25.02 -7.33
N THR A 615 -17.37 -25.80 -7.84
CA THR A 615 -16.07 -26.04 -7.18
C THR A 615 -15.23 -24.77 -7.14
N LEU A 616 -15.18 -24.01 -8.24
CA LEU A 616 -14.47 -22.73 -8.29
C LEU A 616 -15.09 -21.69 -7.34
N GLU A 617 -16.41 -21.62 -7.27
CA GLU A 617 -17.13 -20.72 -6.37
C GLU A 617 -16.82 -21.04 -4.90
N LYS A 618 -16.89 -22.31 -4.50
CA LYS A 618 -16.52 -22.74 -3.15
C LYS A 618 -15.08 -22.33 -2.81
N LYS A 619 -14.14 -22.55 -3.74
CA LYS A 619 -12.73 -22.12 -3.57
C LYS A 619 -12.60 -20.60 -3.46
N LEU A 620 -13.31 -19.84 -4.29
CA LEU A 620 -13.30 -18.38 -4.28
C LEU A 620 -13.81 -17.81 -2.95
N LEU A 621 -14.95 -18.31 -2.46
CA LEU A 621 -15.54 -17.88 -1.20
C LEU A 621 -14.69 -18.30 0.00
N ALA A 622 -14.13 -19.51 -0.01
CA ALA A 622 -13.21 -19.99 1.02
C ALA A 622 -11.93 -19.15 1.08
N LEU A 623 -11.34 -18.86 -0.08
CA LEU A 623 -10.16 -18.00 -0.17
C LEU A 623 -10.46 -16.60 0.37
N THR A 624 -11.54 -15.98 -0.10
CA THR A 624 -11.97 -14.66 0.34
C THR A 624 -12.15 -14.61 1.86
N GLN A 625 -12.85 -15.59 2.45
CA GLN A 625 -13.08 -15.65 3.89
C GLN A 625 -11.76 -15.74 4.68
N LEU A 626 -10.82 -16.57 4.24
CA LEU A 626 -9.53 -16.73 4.92
C LEU A 626 -8.64 -15.52 4.75
N GLU A 627 -8.65 -14.86 3.59
CA GLU A 627 -7.92 -13.61 3.36
C GLU A 627 -8.44 -12.48 4.28
N PHE A 628 -9.77 -12.30 4.36
CA PHE A 628 -10.38 -11.33 5.29
C PHE A 628 -9.97 -11.62 6.73
N THR A 629 -10.09 -12.89 7.14
CA THR A 629 -9.78 -13.30 8.51
C THR A 629 -8.29 -13.13 8.82
N ALA A 630 -7.42 -13.49 7.89
CA ALA A 630 -5.97 -13.33 8.05
C ALA A 630 -5.58 -11.85 8.18
N ILE A 631 -6.21 -10.95 7.43
CA ILE A 631 -5.96 -9.51 7.52
C ILE A 631 -6.51 -8.95 8.85
N GLN A 632 -7.75 -9.28 9.21
CA GLN A 632 -8.39 -8.76 10.43
C GLN A 632 -7.68 -9.25 11.70
N LYS A 633 -7.35 -10.54 11.78
CA LYS A 633 -6.65 -11.15 12.92
C LYS A 633 -5.13 -10.96 12.89
N ASN A 634 -4.59 -10.24 11.90
CA ASN A 634 -3.15 -10.01 11.73
C ASN A 634 -2.31 -11.30 11.57
N ARG A 635 -2.91 -12.28 10.90
CA ARG A 635 -2.41 -13.65 10.64
C ARG A 635 -1.93 -13.86 9.21
N TRP A 636 -1.78 -12.78 8.45
CA TRP A 636 -1.27 -12.85 7.08
C TRP A 636 0.19 -13.31 7.05
N ALA A 637 1.03 -12.77 7.93
CA ALA A 637 2.41 -13.21 8.16
C ALA A 637 2.71 -13.25 9.67
N GLU A 638 3.77 -13.98 10.04
CA GLU A 638 4.21 -14.14 11.43
C GLU A 638 5.05 -12.97 11.95
#